data_AF-A0A2S7I1N2-F1
#
_entry.id   AF-A0A2S7I1N2-F1
#
_cell.length_a   1.000
_cell.length_b   1.000
_cell.length_c   1.000
_cell.angle_alpha   90.00
_cell.angle_beta   90.00
_cell.angle_gamma   90.00
#
_symmetry.space_group_name_H-M   'P 1'
#
loop_
_entity.id
_entity.type
_entity.pdbx_description
1 polymer ?
#
loop_
_entity_poly.entity_id
_entity_poly.type
_entity_poly.pdbx_seq_one_letter_code
_entity_poly.pdbx_strand_id
1 'polypeptide(L)'
;MSTTAVITKNNRAVKVNGVDQSNGQKSPYILEDLKFDIDGALIGFKVNSKEYFFIAKSNYFDVNKEKGKEGYCLKSAYQEYKNKKYILGTLIDELLKEEYWFDNHFQLAEKGDIFTLEKVETSASKTNNFTKYFVANEYRFKIKKLDIDFFDTTQYPMVSSSTDVNSSDYSQIIPIPTTDRLNKFDGKFFQKNFGDVVSSLNIEEKYKQDLYKGIIQICFKIYWLFENKVIDILAINNIQFIENKIIELNSLNGDDSSKLRQAINNNSNFQKIDKIIANLILDWGHIDGFEEYINKIEPISTQNTSYAGLLAPFTDYFNAVVNLYENLVYVNEKEKFKTPDGEPSTWGETTLMMQSNDRLEFLKDFPSSALSLLFSYDDIKKYINDYLYLVELSSATQDFIVRLLESLYSNPIDGENILKLLLEKIGNTTKFEMLLMMFDREYHKEWGKVVLGNLLFPYGKRLDLCRALLQLWKNSNFNPNYNKSTGEIKNPNFYFTDEIVNKFHLENENKTPTAILEIGSLGYLVDNLGNPNKYKVIKDYRVEYSVTSLQGEVFDAVRNSRTYEIRYENGVYKGYEEYPDFVYPPGAPRFHIYQPVTLLVYDKGNPLFPQESVIPAFLLYVAKDIERLEKIDVAVSFAVNTTLLILPFFLTGGIAILGELSYLRYFIYAGRALKTGVTSAEAVMYVRGVNAALEAISITAAEASLYYDAVYNLNQTGIKEEEAKAENLARIYFWLSLATAGASIFCRDRALDLARTIDTNTIPLDAKNFINKILGIETKELTAFEQKLDDIPTLKNKYNQLLSTNAKKSMFSKNFGNLSKEGLKELDSNDVINNWIKLADNNIEDRTLLNVIKNNEVTDAYVKYYGDNSLKTELLSSNATERYAFLSKVKTDQAVFNAYKADTDLLKAWKNSYNEVNIRNNFNILTSQRQINWLKRYGLSDELFLRAKNNPDILLSFNKYYDESALISKIENYSNNIKEEIIFFERFGSKNEEWFQFFKNNPDEIIFELGLYSERLVKTFNNLYRYEVLVSTDEIVFNVLKQGGIEPAWTNMAKRMGGEISFDFNTELLKQKGYNVKGLGQKWTDDAFEVWNDKITSVKTEWTTNPYYPGGESLGYKEFYNVYNETGNDIQATKATTFYKTMSSKGFLTIKVDIYPEKEEVIVILKK
;
A
#
# COMPACT_ATOMS: atom_id res chain seq x y z
N MET A 1 -53.66 -2.80 27.30
CA MET A 1 -52.52 -3.72 27.44
C MET A 1 -51.47 -3.25 26.44
N SER A 2 -50.21 -3.12 26.86
CA SER A 2 -49.12 -2.77 25.93
C SER A 2 -48.90 -3.91 24.96
N THR A 3 -48.91 -3.61 23.66
CA THR A 3 -48.63 -4.58 22.59
C THR A 3 -47.15 -4.52 22.24
N THR A 4 -46.55 -5.68 21.93
CA THR A 4 -45.16 -5.73 21.46
C THR A 4 -45.08 -5.28 20.00
N ALA A 5 -44.07 -4.49 19.68
CA ALA A 5 -43.77 -4.02 18.33
C ALA A 5 -42.34 -4.38 17.93
N VAL A 6 -42.16 -4.66 16.65
CA VAL A 6 -40.87 -5.00 16.01
C VAL A 6 -40.66 -4.14 14.77
N ILE A 7 -39.43 -4.05 14.28
CA ILE A 7 -39.12 -3.28 13.08
C ILE A 7 -39.08 -4.15 11.82
N THR A 8 -39.71 -3.67 10.76
CA THR A 8 -39.63 -4.26 9.42
C THR A 8 -38.41 -3.74 8.63
N LYS A 9 -38.03 -4.44 7.56
CA LYS A 9 -36.97 -4.01 6.62
C LYS A 9 -37.20 -2.62 6.01
N ASN A 10 -38.45 -2.16 5.95
CA ASN A 10 -38.84 -0.85 5.44
C ASN A 10 -38.80 0.27 6.51
N ASN A 11 -38.10 0.04 7.63
CA ASN A 11 -38.02 0.94 8.79
C ASN A 11 -39.39 1.35 9.35
N ARG A 12 -40.33 0.39 9.41
CA ARG A 12 -41.64 0.59 10.05
C ARG A 12 -41.75 -0.30 11.28
N ALA A 13 -42.03 0.31 12.43
CA ALA A 13 -42.40 -0.40 13.64
C ALA A 13 -43.84 -0.92 13.50
N VAL A 14 -44.02 -2.23 13.64
CA VAL A 14 -45.30 -2.94 13.46
C VAL A 14 -45.62 -3.78 14.68
N LYS A 15 -46.91 -3.91 15.01
CA LYS A 15 -47.36 -4.72 16.14
C LYS A 15 -47.23 -6.21 15.82
N VAL A 16 -46.70 -6.98 16.77
CA VAL A 16 -46.63 -8.46 16.72
C VAL A 16 -48.04 -9.06 16.79
N ASN A 17 -48.91 -8.46 17.60
CA ASN A 17 -50.33 -8.82 17.67
C ASN A 17 -51.13 -7.60 17.25
N GLY A 18 -51.84 -7.69 16.13
CA GLY A 18 -52.56 -6.58 15.54
C GLY A 18 -53.89 -6.99 14.92
N VAL A 19 -54.55 -6.03 14.30
CA VAL A 19 -55.78 -6.24 13.52
C VAL A 19 -55.51 -5.86 12.08
N ASP A 20 -55.69 -6.83 11.18
CA ASP A 20 -55.67 -6.59 9.74
C ASP A 20 -56.89 -5.76 9.34
N GLN A 21 -56.66 -4.66 8.61
CA GLN A 21 -57.70 -3.72 8.15
C GLN A 21 -57.82 -3.67 6.62
N SER A 22 -56.99 -4.41 5.88
CA SER A 22 -56.86 -4.30 4.43
C SER A 22 -58.13 -4.65 3.63
N ASN A 23 -59.04 -5.45 4.21
CA ASN A 23 -60.21 -6.01 3.50
C ASN A 23 -61.57 -5.68 4.14
N GLY A 24 -61.66 -4.64 4.99
CA GLY A 24 -62.92 -4.24 5.64
C GLY A 24 -63.46 -5.21 6.71
N GLN A 25 -62.88 -6.41 6.83
CA GLN A 25 -63.06 -7.32 7.97
C GLN A 25 -61.89 -7.16 8.94
N LYS A 26 -62.20 -6.94 10.22
CA LYS A 26 -61.21 -6.86 11.30
C LYS A 26 -60.84 -8.26 11.77
N SER A 27 -59.78 -8.82 11.18
CA SER A 27 -59.24 -10.11 11.59
C SER A 27 -57.98 -9.91 12.44
N PRO A 28 -57.92 -10.45 13.68
CA PRO A 28 -56.70 -10.39 14.46
C PRO A 28 -55.62 -11.26 13.82
N TYR A 29 -54.36 -10.80 13.87
CA TYR A 29 -53.20 -11.59 13.51
C TYR A 29 -52.20 -11.63 14.67
N ILE A 30 -51.43 -12.72 14.74
CA ILE A 30 -50.32 -12.92 15.66
C ILE A 30 -49.14 -13.35 14.80
N LEU A 31 -48.03 -12.62 14.88
CA LEU A 31 -46.78 -13.00 14.24
C LEU A 31 -46.04 -14.00 15.15
N GLU A 32 -45.87 -15.22 14.66
CA GLU A 32 -45.16 -16.31 15.34
C GLU A 32 -43.82 -16.58 14.64
N ASP A 33 -42.91 -17.33 15.27
CA ASP A 33 -41.61 -17.72 14.70
C ASP A 33 -40.84 -16.55 14.03
N LEU A 34 -40.74 -15.43 14.74
CA LEU A 34 -40.07 -14.22 14.25
C LEU A 34 -38.59 -14.52 13.94
N LYS A 35 -38.17 -14.11 12.74
CA LYS A 35 -36.78 -14.20 12.28
C LYS A 35 -36.27 -12.80 12.00
N PHE A 36 -35.10 -12.47 12.53
CA PHE A 36 -34.47 -11.16 12.38
C PHE A 36 -33.15 -11.26 11.63
N ASP A 37 -32.77 -10.18 10.92
CA ASP A 37 -31.41 -10.02 10.41
C ASP A 37 -30.45 -9.52 11.51
N ILE A 38 -29.19 -9.31 11.14
CA ILE A 38 -28.15 -8.89 12.09
C ILE A 38 -28.36 -7.47 12.66
N ASP A 39 -29.14 -6.63 11.98
CA ASP A 39 -29.49 -5.28 12.42
C ASP A 39 -30.81 -5.26 13.22
N GLY A 40 -31.49 -6.41 13.31
CA GLY A 40 -32.74 -6.63 14.02
C GLY A 40 -34.00 -6.35 13.22
N ALA A 41 -33.89 -6.21 11.89
CA ALA A 41 -35.05 -6.10 11.02
C ALA A 41 -35.74 -7.47 10.87
N LEU A 42 -37.06 -7.48 10.96
CA LEU A 42 -37.88 -8.66 10.70
C LEU A 42 -37.67 -9.13 9.25
N ILE A 43 -37.23 -10.38 9.06
CA ILE A 43 -37.02 -11.01 7.75
C ILE A 43 -37.96 -12.18 7.49
N GLY A 44 -38.66 -12.68 8.50
CA GLY A 44 -39.68 -13.71 8.33
C GLY A 44 -40.46 -13.99 9.59
N PHE A 45 -41.63 -14.61 9.43
CA PHE A 45 -42.57 -14.93 10.50
C PHE A 45 -43.62 -15.92 9.99
N LYS A 46 -44.45 -16.43 10.90
CA LYS A 46 -45.65 -17.21 10.59
C LYS A 46 -46.92 -16.49 11.03
N VAL A 47 -47.97 -16.65 10.23
CA VAL A 47 -49.34 -16.25 10.57
C VAL A 47 -50.26 -17.39 10.16
N ASN A 48 -51.04 -17.95 11.09
CA ASN A 48 -51.98 -19.06 10.81
C ASN A 48 -51.31 -20.22 10.05
N SER A 49 -50.13 -20.66 10.52
CA SER A 49 -49.29 -21.69 9.90
C SER A 49 -48.72 -21.36 8.50
N LYS A 50 -49.01 -20.19 7.93
CA LYS A 50 -48.39 -19.71 6.69
C LYS A 50 -47.08 -18.99 7.00
N GLU A 51 -46.00 -19.41 6.37
CA GLU A 51 -44.68 -18.78 6.52
C GLU A 51 -44.50 -17.64 5.50
N TYR A 52 -44.21 -16.45 5.99
CA TYR A 52 -43.91 -15.26 5.20
C TYR A 52 -42.44 -14.88 5.40
N PHE A 53 -41.79 -14.41 4.35
CA PHE A 53 -40.42 -13.93 4.42
C PHE A 53 -40.21 -12.73 3.50
N PHE A 54 -39.24 -11.90 3.83
CA PHE A 54 -38.94 -10.70 3.07
C PHE A 54 -38.27 -11.05 1.72
N ILE A 55 -38.83 -10.53 0.64
CA ILE A 55 -38.29 -10.59 -0.72
C ILE A 55 -37.84 -9.19 -1.13
N ALA A 56 -36.58 -9.07 -1.56
CA ALA A 56 -36.03 -7.90 -2.22
C ALA A 56 -36.05 -8.07 -3.75
N LYS A 57 -35.91 -6.97 -4.51
CA LYS A 57 -35.83 -7.03 -5.98
C LYS A 57 -34.68 -7.91 -6.48
N SER A 58 -33.59 -8.01 -5.72
CA SER A 58 -32.45 -8.86 -6.05
C SER A 58 -32.81 -10.34 -6.15
N ASN A 59 -33.83 -10.80 -5.42
CA ASN A 59 -34.17 -12.22 -5.36
C ASN A 59 -34.96 -12.70 -6.61
N TYR A 60 -35.42 -11.80 -7.49
CA TYR A 60 -36.11 -12.18 -8.73
C TYR A 60 -35.14 -12.59 -9.85
N PHE A 61 -35.61 -13.39 -10.80
CA PHE A 61 -34.88 -13.62 -12.05
C PHE A 61 -34.64 -12.28 -12.76
N ASP A 62 -33.49 -12.12 -13.44
CA ASP A 62 -33.07 -10.84 -14.04
C ASP A 62 -34.15 -10.19 -14.90
N VAL A 63 -34.83 -10.98 -15.72
CA VAL A 63 -35.93 -10.53 -16.61
C VAL A 63 -37.16 -9.98 -15.86
N ASN A 64 -37.31 -10.30 -14.58
CA ASN A 64 -38.46 -9.97 -13.75
C ASN A 64 -38.15 -8.93 -12.66
N LYS A 65 -36.89 -8.50 -12.51
CA LYS A 65 -36.46 -7.55 -11.46
C LYS A 65 -37.18 -6.20 -11.53
N GLU A 66 -37.53 -5.73 -12.74
CA GLU A 66 -38.24 -4.45 -12.91
C GLU A 66 -39.70 -4.50 -12.47
N LYS A 67 -40.36 -5.66 -12.64
CA LYS A 67 -41.76 -5.87 -12.24
C LYS A 67 -41.91 -6.32 -10.78
N GLY A 68 -40.84 -6.84 -10.17
CA GLY A 68 -40.86 -7.39 -8.81
C GLY A 68 -41.27 -6.38 -7.74
N LYS A 69 -42.04 -6.86 -6.75
CA LYS A 69 -42.44 -6.12 -5.53
C LYS A 69 -41.45 -6.45 -4.41
N GLU A 70 -41.26 -5.52 -3.48
CA GLU A 70 -40.46 -5.74 -2.26
C GLU A 70 -41.38 -5.78 -1.05
N GLY A 71 -41.11 -6.68 -0.12
CA GLY A 71 -42.00 -6.91 1.03
C GLY A 71 -42.06 -8.35 1.50
N TYR A 72 -43.04 -8.66 2.35
CA TYR A 72 -43.19 -9.97 2.98
C TYR A 72 -44.11 -10.87 2.17
N CYS A 73 -43.53 -11.82 1.46
CA CYS A 73 -44.23 -12.74 0.58
C CYS A 73 -44.41 -14.12 1.22
N LEU A 74 -45.53 -14.76 0.89
CA LEU A 74 -45.81 -16.15 1.24
C LEU A 74 -44.77 -17.09 0.62
N LYS A 75 -44.14 -17.92 1.46
CA LYS A 75 -43.03 -18.79 1.06
C LYS A 75 -43.37 -19.78 -0.05
N SER A 76 -44.52 -20.42 0.05
CA SER A 76 -44.97 -21.42 -0.94
C SER A 76 -45.19 -20.82 -2.33
N ALA A 77 -45.76 -19.61 -2.41
CA ALA A 77 -45.98 -18.91 -3.68
C ALA A 77 -44.65 -18.55 -4.35
N TYR A 78 -43.66 -18.12 -3.55
CA TYR A 78 -42.34 -17.82 -4.09
C TYR A 78 -41.55 -19.05 -4.55
N GLN A 79 -41.67 -20.17 -3.84
CA GLN A 79 -41.06 -21.45 -4.25
C GLN A 79 -41.62 -21.89 -5.61
N GLU A 80 -42.93 -21.73 -5.84
CA GLU A 80 -43.54 -22.02 -7.13
C GLU A 80 -42.98 -21.15 -8.26
N TYR A 81 -42.79 -19.85 -8.00
CA TYR A 81 -42.12 -18.94 -8.94
C TYR A 81 -40.68 -19.39 -9.26
N LYS A 82 -39.91 -19.84 -8.27
CA LYS A 82 -38.51 -20.26 -8.46
C LYS A 82 -38.36 -21.58 -9.22
N ASN A 83 -39.30 -22.50 -9.09
CA ASN A 83 -39.20 -23.83 -9.70
C ASN A 83 -39.66 -23.88 -11.18
N LYS A 84 -40.51 -22.95 -11.65
CA LYS A 84 -41.08 -22.98 -13.00
C LYS A 84 -40.37 -22.04 -13.99
N LYS A 85 -39.13 -22.37 -14.39
CA LYS A 85 -38.26 -21.53 -15.26
C LYS A 85 -38.82 -21.20 -16.67
N TYR A 86 -39.81 -21.93 -17.19
CA TYR A 86 -40.18 -21.90 -18.62
C TYR A 86 -41.43 -21.09 -19.00
N ILE A 87 -42.11 -20.43 -18.05
CA ILE A 87 -43.25 -19.54 -18.34
C ILE A 87 -43.08 -18.19 -17.62
N LEU A 88 -41.92 -17.56 -17.83
CA LEU A 88 -41.42 -16.42 -17.04
C LEU A 88 -42.33 -15.18 -17.04
N GLY A 89 -43.17 -15.00 -18.06
CA GLY A 89 -44.05 -13.84 -18.20
C GLY A 89 -45.31 -13.88 -17.34
N THR A 90 -45.96 -15.05 -17.19
CA THR A 90 -47.23 -15.18 -16.44
C THR A 90 -47.03 -15.52 -14.96
N LEU A 91 -45.88 -16.10 -14.59
CA LEU A 91 -45.59 -16.49 -13.20
C LEU A 91 -45.29 -15.31 -12.28
N ILE A 92 -44.71 -14.23 -12.81
CA ILE A 92 -44.48 -13.03 -12.00
C ILE A 92 -45.81 -12.34 -11.66
N ASP A 93 -46.75 -12.28 -12.61
CA ASP A 93 -48.07 -11.68 -12.40
C ASP A 93 -48.87 -12.47 -11.34
N GLU A 94 -48.73 -13.80 -11.32
CA GLU A 94 -49.33 -14.67 -10.29
C GLU A 94 -48.74 -14.41 -8.90
N LEU A 95 -47.41 -14.30 -8.79
CA LEU A 95 -46.72 -14.02 -7.52
C LEU A 95 -47.07 -12.63 -6.96
N LEU A 96 -47.40 -11.66 -7.83
CA LEU A 96 -47.71 -10.28 -7.44
C LEU A 96 -49.15 -10.08 -6.92
N LYS A 97 -49.99 -11.12 -6.89
CA LYS A 97 -51.33 -11.03 -6.28
C LYS A 97 -51.25 -10.66 -4.80
N GLU A 98 -52.05 -9.68 -4.38
CA GLU A 98 -52.01 -9.15 -3.01
C GLU A 98 -52.20 -10.22 -1.91
N GLU A 99 -52.94 -11.31 -2.17
CA GLU A 99 -53.13 -12.42 -1.22
C GLU A 99 -51.85 -13.14 -0.78
N TYR A 100 -50.76 -12.98 -1.55
CA TYR A 100 -49.44 -13.53 -1.21
C TYR A 100 -48.55 -12.56 -0.42
N TRP A 101 -48.95 -11.30 -0.25
CA TRP A 101 -48.12 -10.27 0.37
C TRP A 101 -48.72 -9.76 1.69
N PHE A 102 -47.91 -9.70 2.74
CA PHE A 102 -48.37 -9.33 4.08
C PHE A 102 -48.19 -7.83 4.40
N ASP A 103 -47.48 -7.07 3.57
CA ASP A 103 -47.08 -5.68 3.89
C ASP A 103 -48.25 -4.74 4.23
N ASN A 104 -49.39 -4.92 3.58
CA ASN A 104 -50.59 -4.11 3.77
C ASN A 104 -51.45 -4.57 4.96
N HIS A 105 -51.08 -5.68 5.61
CA HIS A 105 -51.81 -6.27 6.74
C HIS A 105 -51.20 -5.87 8.10
N PHE A 106 -50.00 -5.28 8.13
CA PHE A 106 -49.38 -4.82 9.37
C PHE A 106 -50.13 -3.64 9.99
N GLN A 107 -50.40 -3.76 11.29
CA GLN A 107 -50.77 -2.62 12.12
C GLN A 107 -49.50 -1.91 12.62
N LEU A 108 -49.40 -0.60 12.43
CA LEU A 108 -48.27 0.21 12.91
C LEU A 108 -48.25 0.29 14.43
N ALA A 109 -47.04 0.42 14.99
CA ALA A 109 -46.83 0.64 16.42
C ALA A 109 -47.33 2.03 16.85
N GLU A 110 -47.81 2.13 18.09
CA GLU A 110 -48.34 3.35 18.68
C GLU A 110 -47.59 3.72 19.97
N LYS A 111 -47.77 4.96 20.45
CA LYS A 111 -47.20 5.37 21.74
C LYS A 111 -47.73 4.47 22.86
N GLY A 112 -46.83 3.98 23.70
CA GLY A 112 -47.16 3.07 24.81
C GLY A 112 -47.03 1.57 24.48
N ASP A 113 -46.84 1.21 23.21
CA ASP A 113 -46.39 -0.14 22.82
C ASP A 113 -44.95 -0.39 23.28
N ILE A 114 -44.59 -1.66 23.44
CA ILE A 114 -43.23 -2.08 23.82
C ILE A 114 -42.50 -2.44 22.53
N PHE A 115 -41.52 -1.64 22.16
CA PHE A 115 -40.64 -1.95 21.05
C PHE A 115 -39.56 -2.95 21.49
N THR A 116 -39.31 -3.95 20.65
CA THR A 116 -38.24 -4.94 20.80
C THR A 116 -37.35 -4.93 19.57
N LEU A 117 -36.03 -4.93 19.78
CA LEU A 117 -35.02 -5.13 18.75
C LEU A 117 -33.96 -6.13 19.22
N GLU A 118 -33.88 -7.28 18.56
CA GLU A 118 -32.76 -8.22 18.71
C GLU A 118 -31.71 -7.93 17.65
N LYS A 119 -30.50 -7.54 18.02
CA LYS A 119 -29.43 -7.25 17.04
C LYS A 119 -28.07 -7.78 17.47
N VAL A 120 -27.21 -7.97 16.48
CA VAL A 120 -25.80 -8.26 16.68
C VAL A 120 -25.02 -6.97 16.87
N GLU A 121 -24.12 -6.97 17.85
CA GLU A 121 -23.23 -5.86 18.16
C GLU A 121 -21.97 -5.93 17.30
N THR A 122 -21.63 -4.81 16.68
CA THR A 122 -20.49 -4.72 15.75
C THR A 122 -19.41 -3.75 16.21
N SER A 123 -19.61 -3.02 17.32
CA SER A 123 -18.66 -2.04 17.86
C SER A 123 -17.52 -2.69 18.66
N ALA A 124 -16.29 -2.15 18.56
CA ALA A 124 -15.12 -2.69 19.25
C ALA A 124 -15.32 -2.84 20.77
N SER A 125 -15.98 -1.87 21.40
CA SER A 125 -16.25 -1.85 22.85
C SER A 125 -17.13 -3.01 23.33
N LYS A 126 -17.98 -3.57 22.45
CA LYS A 126 -18.89 -4.67 22.78
C LYS A 126 -18.35 -6.03 22.34
N THR A 127 -17.48 -6.07 21.33
CA THR A 127 -16.97 -7.29 20.71
C THR A 127 -15.56 -7.68 21.14
N ASN A 128 -15.02 -7.02 22.19
CA ASN A 128 -13.64 -7.18 22.63
C ASN A 128 -12.65 -6.90 21.50
N ASN A 129 -12.75 -5.71 20.90
CA ASN A 129 -11.92 -5.28 19.78
C ASN A 129 -11.99 -6.27 18.59
N PHE A 130 -13.20 -6.71 18.24
CA PHE A 130 -13.51 -7.58 17.09
C PHE A 130 -13.03 -9.04 17.20
N THR A 131 -12.56 -9.48 18.37
CA THR A 131 -12.04 -10.86 18.52
C THR A 131 -13.10 -11.90 18.90
N LYS A 132 -14.25 -11.47 19.44
CA LYS A 132 -15.38 -12.39 19.69
C LYS A 132 -16.09 -12.69 18.37
N TYR A 133 -16.59 -13.92 18.19
CA TYR A 133 -17.37 -14.27 16.99
C TYR A 133 -18.58 -13.34 16.80
N PHE A 134 -19.48 -13.25 17.78
CA PHE A 134 -20.48 -12.19 17.84
C PHE A 134 -21.03 -12.02 19.26
N VAL A 135 -21.64 -10.86 19.52
CA VAL A 135 -22.41 -10.56 20.73
C VAL A 135 -23.79 -10.11 20.28
N ALA A 136 -24.86 -10.65 20.87
CA ALA A 136 -26.23 -10.28 20.52
C ALA A 136 -26.95 -9.74 21.76
N ASN A 137 -27.72 -8.67 21.56
CA ASN A 137 -28.52 -8.04 22.62
C ASN A 137 -29.94 -7.82 22.12
N GLU A 138 -30.90 -7.97 23.04
CA GLU A 138 -32.28 -7.57 22.86
C GLU A 138 -32.53 -6.24 23.59
N TYR A 139 -32.94 -5.23 22.84
CA TYR A 139 -33.36 -3.93 23.35
C TYR A 139 -34.87 -3.92 23.50
N ARG A 140 -35.37 -3.60 24.70
CA ARG A 140 -36.81 -3.46 24.96
C ARG A 140 -37.11 -2.11 25.57
N PHE A 141 -38.02 -1.34 24.98
CA PHE A 141 -38.46 -0.08 25.60
C PHE A 141 -39.88 0.31 25.23
N LYS A 142 -40.51 1.13 26.08
CA LYS A 142 -41.85 1.67 25.81
C LYS A 142 -41.77 2.88 24.88
N ILE A 143 -42.49 2.83 23.75
CA ILE A 143 -42.44 3.88 22.72
C ILE A 143 -43.04 5.18 23.26
N LYS A 144 -42.20 6.22 23.38
CA LYS A 144 -42.61 7.58 23.80
C LYS A 144 -42.86 8.51 22.61
N LYS A 145 -42.08 8.35 21.55
CA LYS A 145 -42.20 9.11 20.31
C LYS A 145 -42.07 8.16 19.11
N LEU A 146 -42.74 8.50 18.02
CA LEU A 146 -42.80 7.69 16.80
C LEU A 146 -41.78 8.14 15.73
N ASP A 147 -41.10 9.26 15.96
CA ASP A 147 -40.08 9.86 15.08
C ASP A 147 -38.65 9.38 15.41
N ILE A 148 -38.53 8.27 16.14
CA ILE A 148 -37.24 7.65 16.46
C ILE A 148 -36.80 6.81 15.26
N ASP A 149 -35.52 6.89 14.89
CA ASP A 149 -34.95 5.89 13.99
C ASP A 149 -34.75 4.59 14.77
N PHE A 150 -35.62 3.62 14.52
CA PHE A 150 -35.67 2.36 15.25
C PHE A 150 -34.47 1.44 14.94
N PHE A 151 -33.60 1.77 13.98
CA PHE A 151 -32.30 1.08 13.84
C PHE A 151 -31.17 1.78 14.60
N ASP A 152 -31.35 3.04 15.01
CA ASP A 152 -30.34 3.82 15.72
C ASP A 152 -30.50 3.67 17.24
N THR A 153 -29.75 2.72 17.80
CA THR A 153 -29.73 2.46 19.24
C THR A 153 -29.28 3.65 20.09
N THR A 154 -28.66 4.69 19.50
CA THR A 154 -28.28 5.90 20.25
C THR A 154 -29.46 6.80 20.57
N GLN A 155 -30.57 6.65 19.84
CA GLN A 155 -31.82 7.38 20.08
C GLN A 155 -32.72 6.68 21.11
N TYR A 156 -32.32 5.50 21.59
CA TYR A 156 -33.11 4.73 22.53
C TYR A 156 -33.07 5.34 23.94
N PRO A 157 -34.15 5.20 24.71
CA PRO A 157 -34.17 5.68 26.09
C PRO A 157 -33.13 4.94 26.93
N MET A 158 -32.46 5.67 27.83
CA MET A 158 -31.54 5.09 28.80
C MET A 158 -32.19 3.94 29.58
N VAL A 159 -31.40 2.91 29.89
CA VAL A 159 -31.86 1.76 30.68
C VAL A 159 -32.44 2.26 32.00
N SER A 160 -33.68 1.87 32.28
CA SER A 160 -34.39 2.30 33.47
C SER A 160 -34.02 1.44 34.67
N SER A 161 -34.07 2.01 35.87
CA SER A 161 -33.89 1.26 37.13
C SER A 161 -35.06 0.32 37.44
N SER A 162 -36.22 0.52 36.79
CA SER A 162 -37.43 -0.28 36.96
C SER A 162 -37.45 -1.43 35.96
N THR A 163 -37.62 -2.66 36.44
CA THR A 163 -37.85 -3.84 35.58
C THR A 163 -39.33 -4.08 35.28
N ASP A 164 -40.23 -3.28 35.85
CA ASP A 164 -41.68 -3.39 35.60
C ASP A 164 -42.04 -2.88 34.20
N VAL A 165 -42.54 -3.78 33.36
CA VAL A 165 -42.99 -3.53 31.98
C VAL A 165 -44.15 -2.53 31.89
N ASN A 166 -44.89 -2.35 32.99
CA ASN A 166 -46.00 -1.41 33.05
C ASN A 166 -45.53 0.04 33.25
N SER A 167 -44.30 0.25 33.75
CA SER A 167 -43.72 1.58 33.94
C SER A 167 -43.72 2.40 32.64
N SER A 168 -43.98 3.70 32.75
CA SER A 168 -43.89 4.65 31.62
C SER A 168 -42.45 4.84 31.12
N ASP A 169 -41.47 4.50 31.94
CA ASP A 169 -40.03 4.66 31.65
C ASP A 169 -39.33 3.33 31.33
N TYR A 170 -40.08 2.24 31.16
CA TYR A 170 -39.51 0.91 30.89
C TYR A 170 -38.52 0.93 29.70
N SER A 171 -37.27 0.60 29.99
CA SER A 171 -36.18 0.41 29.02
C SER A 171 -35.16 -0.60 29.58
N GLN A 172 -34.82 -1.61 28.79
CA GLN A 172 -33.90 -2.69 29.15
C GLN A 172 -33.01 -3.09 27.96
N ILE A 173 -31.80 -3.54 28.29
CA ILE A 173 -30.90 -4.27 27.37
C ILE A 173 -30.68 -5.65 27.98
N ILE A 174 -31.09 -6.68 27.25
CA ILE A 174 -31.02 -8.07 27.68
C ILE A 174 -29.96 -8.76 26.80
N PRO A 175 -28.81 -9.17 27.37
CA PRO A 175 -27.85 -9.97 26.62
C PRO A 175 -28.48 -11.30 26.21
N ILE A 176 -28.42 -11.62 24.92
CA ILE A 176 -28.91 -12.90 24.40
C ILE A 176 -27.78 -13.93 24.62
N PRO A 177 -28.01 -15.01 25.38
CA PRO A 177 -27.00 -16.03 25.58
C PRO A 177 -26.61 -16.68 24.25
N THR A 178 -25.43 -16.33 23.77
CA THR A 178 -24.77 -17.02 22.66
C THR A 178 -23.93 -18.13 23.27
N THR A 179 -24.56 -19.19 23.79
CA THR A 179 -23.85 -20.41 24.25
C THR A 179 -22.78 -20.76 23.24
N ASP A 180 -21.54 -20.98 23.72
CA ASP A 180 -20.26 -20.93 22.99
C ASP A 180 -20.36 -21.22 21.47
N ARG A 181 -20.88 -20.24 20.72
CA ARG A 181 -21.08 -20.34 19.26
C ARG A 181 -19.73 -20.47 18.56
N LEU A 182 -18.65 -20.12 19.25
CA LEU A 182 -17.27 -20.36 18.84
C LEU A 182 -16.98 -21.85 18.64
N ASN A 183 -17.63 -22.74 19.41
CA ASN A 183 -17.48 -24.19 19.28
C ASN A 183 -18.34 -24.80 18.18
N LYS A 184 -19.21 -24.02 17.51
CA LYS A 184 -19.87 -24.47 16.28
C LYS A 184 -18.95 -24.25 15.08
N PHE A 185 -19.19 -24.98 13.99
CA PHE A 185 -18.33 -24.92 12.79
C PHE A 185 -18.15 -23.51 12.22
N ASP A 186 -19.21 -22.70 12.19
CA ASP A 186 -19.17 -21.31 11.73
C ASP A 186 -18.31 -20.43 12.65
N GLY A 187 -18.31 -20.72 13.96
CA GLY A 187 -17.42 -20.10 14.94
C GLY A 187 -15.95 -20.55 14.83
N LYS A 188 -15.71 -21.85 14.56
CA LYS A 188 -14.37 -22.39 14.28
C LYS A 188 -13.77 -21.78 13.02
N PHE A 189 -14.58 -21.66 11.96
CA PHE A 189 -14.24 -20.97 10.74
C PHE A 189 -13.88 -19.50 11.00
N PHE A 190 -14.70 -18.79 11.79
CA PHE A 190 -14.41 -17.43 12.21
C PHE A 190 -13.07 -17.33 12.94
N GLN A 191 -12.82 -18.20 13.91
CA GLN A 191 -11.61 -18.14 14.73
C GLN A 191 -10.35 -18.36 13.89
N LYS A 192 -10.36 -19.34 12.97
CA LYS A 192 -9.22 -19.67 12.11
C LYS A 192 -8.90 -18.57 11.09
N ASN A 193 -9.93 -17.95 10.52
CA ASN A 193 -9.79 -17.03 9.40
C ASN A 193 -9.81 -15.55 9.78
N PHE A 194 -10.48 -15.18 10.88
CA PHE A 194 -10.82 -13.78 11.17
C PHE A 194 -10.58 -13.32 12.59
N GLY A 195 -10.43 -14.24 13.55
CA GLY A 195 -10.43 -13.95 15.00
C GLY A 195 -9.50 -12.80 15.41
N ASP A 196 -8.28 -12.76 14.88
CA ASP A 196 -7.32 -11.68 15.19
C ASP A 196 -7.10 -10.71 14.02
N VAL A 197 -7.51 -11.10 12.80
CA VAL A 197 -7.20 -10.37 11.57
C VAL A 197 -7.73 -8.95 11.64
N VAL A 198 -9.02 -8.76 11.93
CA VAL A 198 -9.65 -7.43 11.97
C VAL A 198 -9.05 -6.55 13.07
N SER A 199 -8.78 -7.14 14.23
CA SER A 199 -8.23 -6.43 15.38
C SER A 199 -6.84 -5.84 15.09
N SER A 200 -6.02 -6.60 14.33
CA SER A 200 -4.63 -6.28 14.01
C SER A 200 -4.44 -5.18 12.95
N LEU A 201 -5.49 -4.82 12.20
CA LEU A 201 -5.39 -3.84 11.12
C LEU A 201 -5.13 -2.42 11.66
N ASN A 202 -4.27 -1.65 11.00
CA ASN A 202 -4.05 -0.24 11.34
C ASN A 202 -4.94 0.69 10.51
N ILE A 203 -6.26 0.58 10.70
CA ILE A 203 -7.30 1.36 10.00
C ILE A 203 -8.33 1.92 11.00
N GLU A 204 -9.10 2.94 10.60
CA GLU A 204 -10.13 3.53 11.48
C GLU A 204 -11.14 2.48 11.98
N GLU A 205 -11.62 2.65 13.21
CA GLU A 205 -12.51 1.69 13.86
C GLU A 205 -13.78 1.43 13.05
N LYS A 206 -14.36 2.47 12.44
CA LYS A 206 -15.54 2.35 11.58
C LYS A 206 -15.34 1.34 10.44
N TYR A 207 -14.15 1.30 9.84
CA TYR A 207 -13.82 0.35 8.79
C TYR A 207 -13.66 -1.07 9.36
N LYS A 208 -13.09 -1.21 10.55
CA LYS A 208 -13.05 -2.51 11.25
C LYS A 208 -14.45 -3.04 11.57
N GLN A 209 -15.36 -2.15 12.02
CA GLN A 209 -16.76 -2.50 12.30
C GLN A 209 -17.48 -3.02 11.05
N ASP A 210 -17.33 -2.34 9.91
CA ASP A 210 -17.95 -2.75 8.64
C ASP A 210 -17.37 -4.10 8.15
N LEU A 211 -16.06 -4.28 8.23
CA LEU A 211 -15.38 -5.55 7.88
C LEU A 211 -15.85 -6.72 8.75
N TYR A 212 -15.89 -6.50 10.06
CA TYR A 212 -16.35 -7.48 11.04
C TYR A 212 -17.81 -7.87 10.80
N LYS A 213 -18.67 -6.89 10.47
CA LYS A 213 -20.07 -7.13 10.11
C LYS A 213 -20.19 -8.05 8.89
N GLY A 214 -19.45 -7.78 7.82
CA GLY A 214 -19.42 -8.64 6.62
C GLY A 214 -18.96 -10.06 6.91
N ILE A 215 -17.93 -10.21 7.76
CA ILE A 215 -17.42 -11.51 8.20
C ILE A 215 -18.47 -12.32 8.98
N ILE A 216 -19.18 -11.69 9.92
CA ILE A 216 -20.26 -12.38 10.65
C ILE A 216 -21.35 -12.84 9.68
N GLN A 217 -21.70 -12.01 8.68
CA GLN A 217 -22.70 -12.39 7.69
C GLN A 217 -22.26 -13.59 6.85
N ILE A 218 -20.97 -13.69 6.49
CA ILE A 218 -20.41 -14.88 5.84
C ILE A 218 -20.63 -16.11 6.72
N CYS A 219 -20.20 -16.05 7.99
CA CYS A 219 -20.29 -17.18 8.91
C CYS A 219 -21.75 -17.62 9.12
N PHE A 220 -22.67 -16.67 9.28
CA PHE A 220 -24.11 -16.97 9.36
C PHE A 220 -24.64 -17.59 8.08
N LYS A 221 -24.20 -17.14 6.90
CA LYS A 221 -24.65 -17.73 5.64
C LYS A 221 -24.11 -19.16 5.45
N ILE A 222 -22.87 -19.43 5.85
CA ILE A 222 -22.33 -20.81 5.88
C ILE A 222 -23.18 -21.66 6.82
N TYR A 223 -23.49 -21.17 8.02
CA TYR A 223 -24.39 -21.85 8.95
C TYR A 223 -25.74 -22.22 8.31
N TRP A 224 -26.38 -21.25 7.64
CA TRP A 224 -27.67 -21.45 7.00
C TRP A 224 -27.63 -22.36 5.76
N LEU A 225 -26.50 -22.50 5.08
CA LEU A 225 -26.35 -23.44 3.96
C LEU A 225 -26.53 -24.89 4.42
N PHE A 226 -26.01 -25.25 5.60
CA PHE A 226 -26.17 -26.58 6.17
C PHE A 226 -27.55 -26.75 6.82
N GLU A 227 -27.98 -25.80 7.66
CA GLU A 227 -29.26 -25.90 8.37
C GLU A 227 -30.48 -25.97 7.44
N ASN A 228 -30.44 -25.26 6.31
CA ASN A 228 -31.50 -25.31 5.31
C ASN A 228 -31.25 -26.36 4.21
N LYS A 229 -30.30 -27.28 4.40
CA LYS A 229 -30.02 -28.39 3.48
C LYS A 229 -29.69 -27.95 2.05
N VAL A 230 -29.10 -26.77 1.90
CA VAL A 230 -28.68 -26.25 0.58
C VAL A 230 -27.53 -27.08 0.02
N ILE A 231 -26.60 -27.49 0.88
CA ILE A 231 -25.48 -28.34 0.46
C ILE A 231 -25.98 -29.75 0.11
N ASP A 232 -27.00 -30.27 0.79
CA ASP A 232 -27.63 -31.56 0.42
C ASP A 232 -28.23 -31.51 -0.99
N ILE A 233 -28.81 -30.38 -1.41
CA ILE A 233 -29.35 -30.19 -2.78
C ILE A 233 -28.22 -30.20 -3.82
N LEU A 234 -27.05 -29.68 -3.46
CA LEU A 234 -25.90 -29.57 -4.37
C LEU A 234 -25.08 -30.84 -4.43
N ALA A 235 -25.05 -31.65 -3.37
CA ALA A 235 -24.34 -32.92 -3.36
C ALA A 235 -25.11 -33.99 -4.16
N ILE A 236 -24.39 -35.01 -4.63
CA ILE A 236 -25.01 -36.23 -5.13
C ILE A 236 -25.22 -37.18 -3.97
N ASN A 237 -24.18 -37.39 -3.16
CA ASN A 237 -24.30 -38.18 -1.93
C ASN A 237 -24.77 -37.29 -0.78
N ASN A 238 -25.63 -37.81 0.10
CA ASN A 238 -26.03 -37.08 1.30
C ASN A 238 -24.80 -36.67 2.14
N ILE A 239 -24.86 -35.50 2.78
CA ILE A 239 -23.72 -34.93 3.51
C ILE A 239 -23.20 -35.84 4.62
N GLN A 240 -24.08 -36.55 5.33
CA GLN A 240 -23.66 -37.51 6.36
C GLN A 240 -22.77 -38.63 5.79
N PHE A 241 -23.05 -39.08 4.56
CA PHE A 241 -22.22 -40.08 3.88
C PHE A 241 -20.85 -39.51 3.54
N ILE A 242 -20.81 -38.26 3.05
CA ILE A 242 -19.56 -37.57 2.69
C ILE A 242 -18.69 -37.41 3.95
N GLU A 243 -19.25 -36.95 5.06
CA GLU A 243 -18.55 -36.79 6.35
C GLU A 243 -17.96 -38.10 6.86
N ASN A 244 -18.78 -39.15 6.92
CA ASN A 244 -18.33 -40.47 7.38
C ASN A 244 -17.16 -40.99 6.53
N LYS A 245 -17.19 -40.71 5.21
CA LYS A 245 -16.12 -41.10 4.30
C LYS A 245 -14.86 -40.27 4.51
N ILE A 246 -14.97 -38.97 4.81
CA ILE A 246 -13.81 -38.13 5.16
C ILE A 246 -13.14 -38.67 6.42
N ILE A 247 -13.92 -39.00 7.47
CA ILE A 247 -13.40 -39.57 8.72
C ILE A 247 -12.68 -40.90 8.46
N GLU A 248 -13.27 -41.78 7.64
CA GLU A 248 -12.63 -43.03 7.22
C GLU A 248 -11.29 -42.78 6.49
N LEU A 249 -11.29 -41.86 5.51
CA LEU A 249 -10.07 -41.53 4.76
C LEU A 249 -8.98 -40.94 5.64
N ASN A 250 -9.33 -40.12 6.63
CA ASN A 250 -8.34 -39.57 7.57
C ASN A 250 -7.68 -40.66 8.40
N SER A 251 -8.47 -41.62 8.90
CA SER A 251 -7.96 -42.76 9.68
C SER A 251 -6.94 -43.62 8.92
N LEU A 252 -6.99 -43.61 7.58
CA LEU A 252 -6.10 -44.36 6.70
C LEU A 252 -4.84 -43.59 6.27
N ASN A 253 -4.87 -42.25 6.29
CA ASN A 253 -3.81 -41.40 5.75
C ASN A 253 -3.03 -40.60 6.81
N GLY A 254 -3.49 -40.61 8.07
CA GLY A 254 -2.89 -39.87 9.19
C GLY A 254 -3.21 -38.38 9.16
N ASP A 255 -2.74 -37.64 10.18
CA ASP A 255 -3.09 -36.24 10.41
C ASP A 255 -2.36 -35.24 9.48
N ASP A 256 -2.44 -35.48 8.16
CA ASP A 256 -1.82 -34.67 7.11
C ASP A 256 -2.87 -34.18 6.11
N SER A 257 -3.14 -32.88 6.14
CA SER A 257 -4.14 -32.22 5.30
C SER A 257 -3.93 -32.46 3.80
N SER A 258 -2.67 -32.50 3.34
CA SER A 258 -2.37 -32.71 1.92
C SER A 258 -2.75 -34.12 1.47
N LYS A 259 -2.47 -35.13 2.30
CA LYS A 259 -2.79 -36.54 2.02
C LYS A 259 -4.28 -36.82 2.11
N LEU A 260 -4.97 -36.25 3.09
CA LEU A 260 -6.41 -36.39 3.21
C LEU A 260 -7.12 -35.83 1.98
N ARG A 261 -6.74 -34.63 1.52
CA ARG A 261 -7.32 -34.01 0.31
C ARG A 261 -7.03 -34.83 -0.94
N GLN A 262 -5.81 -35.35 -1.07
CA GLN A 262 -5.47 -36.26 -2.17
C GLN A 262 -6.32 -37.54 -2.13
N ALA A 263 -6.56 -38.10 -0.95
CA ALA A 263 -7.39 -39.28 -0.76
C ALA A 263 -8.87 -39.03 -1.09
N ILE A 264 -9.40 -37.86 -0.73
CA ILE A 264 -10.75 -37.39 -1.12
C ILE A 264 -10.83 -37.27 -2.65
N ASN A 265 -9.87 -36.59 -3.27
CA ASN A 265 -9.86 -36.33 -4.70
C ASN A 265 -9.68 -37.60 -5.55
N ASN A 266 -9.00 -38.62 -5.01
CA ASN A 266 -8.82 -39.92 -5.65
C ASN A 266 -9.95 -40.92 -5.33
N ASN A 267 -10.91 -40.58 -4.47
CA ASN A 267 -11.96 -41.51 -4.08
C ASN A 267 -12.92 -41.80 -5.24
N SER A 268 -13.16 -43.09 -5.52
CA SER A 268 -14.07 -43.54 -6.58
C SER A 268 -15.54 -43.44 -6.20
N ASN A 269 -15.87 -43.38 -4.91
CA ASN A 269 -17.26 -43.27 -4.44
C ASN A 269 -17.81 -41.85 -4.58
N PHE A 270 -16.93 -40.87 -4.76
CA PHE A 270 -17.32 -39.48 -4.93
C PHE A 270 -17.32 -39.09 -6.40
N GLN A 271 -18.43 -38.50 -6.82
CA GLN A 271 -18.46 -37.75 -8.07
C GLN A 271 -17.69 -36.44 -7.91
N LYS A 272 -17.44 -35.77 -9.03
CA LYS A 272 -16.64 -34.54 -9.05
C LYS A 272 -17.22 -33.46 -8.13
N ILE A 273 -18.55 -33.30 -8.10
CA ILE A 273 -19.22 -32.36 -7.20
C ILE A 273 -19.05 -32.75 -5.72
N ASP A 274 -19.15 -34.04 -5.39
CA ASP A 274 -19.00 -34.53 -4.01
C ASP A 274 -17.59 -34.31 -3.48
N LYS A 275 -16.56 -34.42 -4.33
CA LYS A 275 -15.17 -34.12 -3.96
C LYS A 275 -14.99 -32.66 -3.55
N ILE A 276 -15.61 -31.75 -4.29
CA ILE A 276 -15.58 -30.31 -3.98
C ILE A 276 -16.33 -30.03 -2.68
N ILE A 277 -17.50 -30.62 -2.51
CA ILE A 277 -18.30 -30.49 -1.28
C ILE A 277 -17.57 -31.07 -0.07
N ALA A 278 -16.87 -32.19 -0.23
CA ALA A 278 -16.04 -32.78 0.82
C ALA A 278 -14.92 -31.83 1.28
N ASN A 279 -14.24 -31.18 0.33
CA ASN A 279 -13.24 -30.16 0.65
C ASN A 279 -13.86 -28.92 1.32
N LEU A 280 -15.04 -28.47 0.88
CA LEU A 280 -15.79 -27.37 1.51
C LEU A 280 -16.19 -27.68 2.95
N ILE A 281 -16.64 -28.91 3.23
CA ILE A 281 -17.00 -29.38 4.58
C ILE A 281 -15.78 -29.26 5.52
N LEU A 282 -14.59 -29.61 5.04
CA LEU A 282 -13.34 -29.43 5.79
C LEU A 282 -13.01 -27.95 5.97
N ASP A 283 -13.07 -27.15 4.90
CA ASP A 283 -12.70 -25.73 4.92
C ASP A 283 -13.68 -24.86 5.73
N TRP A 284 -14.94 -25.27 5.88
CA TRP A 284 -15.92 -24.63 6.76
C TRP A 284 -15.92 -25.18 8.18
N GLY A 285 -15.06 -26.17 8.47
CA GLY A 285 -14.91 -26.75 9.81
C GLY A 285 -16.13 -27.52 10.30
N HIS A 286 -16.93 -28.07 9.39
CA HIS A 286 -18.21 -28.73 9.72
C HIS A 286 -18.01 -30.06 10.48
N ILE A 287 -16.85 -30.69 10.33
CA ILE A 287 -16.50 -31.93 11.05
C ILE A 287 -15.75 -31.56 12.33
N ASP A 288 -16.27 -32.00 13.48
CA ASP A 288 -15.63 -31.81 14.78
C ASP A 288 -14.31 -32.59 14.87
N GLY A 289 -13.27 -31.95 15.44
CA GLY A 289 -11.93 -32.54 15.57
C GLY A 289 -11.03 -32.37 14.34
N PHE A 290 -11.49 -31.65 13.32
CA PHE A 290 -10.76 -31.38 12.08
C PHE A 290 -10.37 -29.89 11.92
N GLU A 291 -10.30 -29.13 13.01
CA GLU A 291 -10.06 -27.67 12.99
C GLU A 291 -8.69 -27.27 12.42
N GLU A 292 -7.73 -28.19 12.47
CA GLU A 292 -6.40 -28.00 11.89
C GLU A 292 -6.40 -28.06 10.35
N TYR A 293 -7.36 -28.75 9.74
CA TYR A 293 -7.51 -28.92 8.29
C TYR A 293 -8.19 -27.74 7.59
N ILE A 294 -8.80 -26.83 8.36
CA ILE A 294 -9.41 -25.60 7.85
C ILE A 294 -8.32 -24.75 7.19
N ASN A 295 -8.40 -24.57 5.87
CA ASN A 295 -7.49 -23.67 5.16
C ASN A 295 -7.73 -22.23 5.60
N LYS A 296 -6.63 -21.49 5.80
CA LYS A 296 -6.71 -20.05 6.00
C LYS A 296 -7.10 -19.40 4.67
N ILE A 297 -8.11 -18.54 4.72
CA ILE A 297 -8.40 -17.61 3.64
C ILE A 297 -7.29 -16.58 3.66
N GLU A 298 -6.32 -16.77 2.77
CA GLU A 298 -5.30 -15.75 2.58
C GLU A 298 -5.96 -14.51 1.96
N PRO A 299 -5.78 -13.32 2.58
CA PRO A 299 -6.11 -12.07 1.94
C PRO A 299 -5.41 -12.06 0.58
N ILE A 300 -6.18 -12.02 -0.51
CA ILE A 300 -5.56 -11.70 -1.78
C ILE A 300 -5.02 -10.30 -1.60
N SER A 301 -3.69 -10.18 -1.53
CA SER A 301 -2.96 -8.92 -1.62
C SER A 301 -3.19 -8.37 -3.03
N THR A 302 -4.41 -7.91 -3.26
CA THR A 302 -4.66 -6.91 -4.28
C THR A 302 -3.90 -5.68 -3.79
N GLN A 303 -3.22 -4.95 -4.68
CA GLN A 303 -2.53 -3.68 -4.39
C GLN A 303 -3.45 -2.55 -3.87
N ASN A 304 -4.64 -2.94 -3.44
CA ASN A 304 -5.71 -2.22 -2.84
C ASN A 304 -5.37 -1.84 -1.39
N THR A 305 -5.21 -0.55 -1.14
CA THR A 305 -4.93 -0.01 0.20
C THR A 305 -6.20 0.09 1.08
N SER A 306 -7.41 -0.01 0.49
CA SER A 306 -8.67 0.10 1.23
C SER A 306 -8.88 -1.11 2.13
N TYR A 307 -9.15 -0.87 3.43
CA TYR A 307 -9.25 -1.91 4.45
C TYR A 307 -8.03 -2.85 4.48
N ALA A 308 -6.84 -2.33 4.16
CA ALA A 308 -5.60 -3.12 4.03
C ALA A 308 -5.71 -4.29 3.02
N GLY A 309 -6.48 -4.13 1.95
CA GLY A 309 -6.63 -5.12 0.86
C GLY A 309 -7.69 -6.18 1.11
N LEU A 310 -8.39 -6.13 2.24
CA LEU A 310 -9.28 -7.21 2.71
C LEU A 310 -10.73 -7.11 2.23
N LEU A 311 -11.20 -5.92 1.84
CA LEU A 311 -12.62 -5.72 1.53
C LEU A 311 -13.09 -6.55 0.33
N ALA A 312 -12.33 -6.55 -0.76
CA ALA A 312 -12.72 -7.24 -1.99
C ALA A 312 -12.75 -8.77 -1.81
N PRO A 313 -11.73 -9.44 -1.23
CA PRO A 313 -11.78 -10.86 -0.91
C PRO A 313 -13.03 -11.23 -0.08
N PHE A 314 -13.36 -10.46 0.96
CA PHE A 314 -14.51 -10.77 1.80
C PHE A 314 -15.85 -10.44 1.15
N THR A 315 -15.95 -9.36 0.39
CA THR A 315 -17.18 -9.02 -0.32
C THR A 315 -17.47 -10.04 -1.42
N ASP A 316 -16.44 -10.45 -2.16
CA ASP A 316 -16.57 -11.43 -3.23
C ASP A 316 -16.98 -12.79 -2.64
N TYR A 317 -16.33 -13.21 -1.54
CA TYR A 317 -16.71 -14.43 -0.82
C TYR A 317 -18.13 -14.36 -0.25
N PHE A 318 -18.51 -13.25 0.39
CA PHE A 318 -19.86 -13.01 0.88
C PHE A 318 -20.90 -13.16 -0.23
N ASN A 319 -20.69 -12.48 -1.36
CA ASN A 319 -21.58 -12.55 -2.51
C ASN A 319 -21.66 -13.99 -3.06
N ALA A 320 -20.57 -14.75 -3.07
CA ALA A 320 -20.56 -16.15 -3.49
C ALA A 320 -21.48 -17.02 -2.62
N VAL A 321 -21.29 -16.93 -1.29
CA VAL A 321 -22.05 -17.73 -0.32
C VAL A 321 -23.53 -17.31 -0.31
N VAL A 322 -23.81 -16.01 -0.43
CA VAL A 322 -25.18 -15.48 -0.56
C VAL A 322 -25.83 -15.97 -1.85
N ASN A 323 -25.15 -15.85 -2.99
CA ASN A 323 -25.68 -16.31 -4.28
C ASN A 323 -25.95 -17.81 -4.27
N LEU A 324 -25.04 -18.62 -3.71
CA LEU A 324 -25.24 -20.05 -3.56
C LEU A 324 -26.50 -20.34 -2.73
N TYR A 325 -26.63 -19.69 -1.58
CA TYR A 325 -27.78 -19.83 -0.69
C TYR A 325 -29.08 -19.43 -1.38
N GLU A 326 -29.15 -18.22 -1.94
CA GLU A 326 -30.38 -17.67 -2.52
C GLU A 326 -30.85 -18.41 -3.77
N ASN A 327 -29.92 -18.95 -4.56
CA ASN A 327 -30.25 -19.68 -5.78
C ASN A 327 -30.81 -21.09 -5.51
N LEU A 328 -30.51 -21.68 -4.36
CA LEU A 328 -30.84 -23.08 -4.08
C LEU A 328 -31.83 -23.28 -2.92
N VAL A 329 -31.87 -22.39 -1.92
CA VAL A 329 -32.66 -22.59 -0.69
C VAL A 329 -34.17 -22.72 -0.92
N TYR A 330 -34.68 -22.13 -2.01
CA TYR A 330 -36.10 -22.17 -2.36
C TYR A 330 -36.42 -23.14 -3.49
N VAL A 331 -35.45 -23.96 -3.91
CA VAL A 331 -35.56 -24.84 -5.07
C VAL A 331 -35.83 -26.28 -4.64
N ASN A 332 -36.67 -26.97 -5.40
CA ASN A 332 -36.85 -28.42 -5.25
C ASN A 332 -35.81 -29.16 -6.09
N GLU A 333 -34.98 -30.01 -5.46
CA GLU A 333 -33.89 -30.74 -6.13
C GLU A 333 -34.38 -31.58 -7.32
N LYS A 334 -35.44 -32.38 -7.12
CA LYS A 334 -36.01 -33.25 -8.17
C LYS A 334 -36.53 -32.43 -9.35
N GLU A 335 -37.23 -31.33 -9.09
CA GLU A 335 -37.76 -30.47 -10.15
C GLU A 335 -36.63 -29.74 -10.90
N LYS A 336 -35.56 -29.37 -10.20
CA LYS A 336 -34.47 -28.56 -10.74
C LYS A 336 -33.47 -29.36 -11.55
N PHE A 337 -32.93 -30.42 -10.96
CA PHE A 337 -31.88 -31.25 -11.56
C PHE A 337 -32.44 -32.46 -12.30
N LYS A 338 -33.76 -32.63 -12.28
CA LYS A 338 -34.44 -33.82 -12.80
C LYS A 338 -33.84 -35.09 -12.19
N THR A 339 -33.51 -35.02 -10.90
CA THR A 339 -32.86 -36.10 -10.17
C THR A 339 -33.69 -37.38 -10.30
N PRO A 340 -33.09 -38.52 -10.71
CA PRO A 340 -33.80 -39.80 -10.80
C PRO A 340 -34.37 -40.24 -9.45
N ASP A 341 -35.40 -41.09 -9.49
CA ASP A 341 -35.88 -41.77 -8.28
C ASP A 341 -34.89 -42.87 -7.84
N GLY A 342 -34.67 -42.98 -6.52
CA GLY A 342 -33.76 -43.96 -5.91
C GLY A 342 -32.43 -43.36 -5.45
N GLU A 343 -31.66 -44.13 -4.68
CA GLU A 343 -30.37 -43.71 -4.11
C GLU A 343 -29.30 -43.53 -5.20
N PRO A 344 -28.35 -42.58 -5.06
CA PRO A 344 -27.29 -42.34 -6.03
C PRO A 344 -26.46 -43.58 -6.40
N SER A 345 -26.29 -44.51 -5.44
CA SER A 345 -25.58 -45.78 -5.64
C SER A 345 -26.23 -46.71 -6.67
N THR A 346 -27.48 -46.45 -7.05
CA THR A 346 -28.24 -47.22 -8.04
C THR A 346 -28.23 -46.59 -9.42
N TRP A 347 -27.69 -45.39 -9.57
CA TRP A 347 -27.67 -44.65 -10.84
C TRP A 347 -26.52 -45.15 -11.73
N GLY A 348 -26.77 -45.19 -13.04
CA GLY A 348 -25.73 -45.51 -14.01
C GLY A 348 -24.66 -44.41 -14.11
N GLU A 349 -23.46 -44.77 -14.55
CA GLU A 349 -22.30 -43.88 -14.64
C GLU A 349 -22.57 -42.60 -15.46
N THR A 350 -23.26 -42.72 -16.60
CA THR A 350 -23.66 -41.57 -17.42
C THR A 350 -24.56 -40.60 -16.66
N THR A 351 -25.52 -41.13 -15.90
CA THR A 351 -26.45 -40.32 -15.11
C THR A 351 -25.71 -39.62 -13.97
N LEU A 352 -24.83 -40.32 -13.26
CA LEU A 352 -23.98 -39.72 -12.22
C LEU A 352 -23.12 -38.58 -12.77
N MET A 353 -22.50 -38.78 -13.94
CA MET A 353 -21.71 -37.75 -14.60
C MET A 353 -22.55 -36.53 -15.01
N MET A 354 -23.73 -36.74 -15.60
CA MET A 354 -24.66 -35.66 -15.96
C MET A 354 -25.12 -34.88 -14.72
N GLN A 355 -25.59 -35.60 -13.70
CA GLN A 355 -26.04 -35.00 -12.43
C GLN A 355 -24.92 -34.23 -11.75
N SER A 356 -23.67 -34.70 -11.84
CA SER A 356 -22.49 -34.00 -11.30
C SER A 356 -22.19 -32.73 -12.08
N ASN A 357 -22.25 -32.78 -13.42
CA ASN A 357 -21.98 -31.63 -14.27
C ASN A 357 -23.04 -30.53 -14.12
N ASP A 358 -24.32 -30.91 -14.02
CA ASP A 358 -25.44 -29.98 -13.82
C ASP A 358 -25.34 -29.25 -12.47
N ARG A 359 -24.93 -29.97 -11.40
CA ARG A 359 -24.69 -29.38 -10.07
C ARG A 359 -23.45 -28.50 -10.06
N LEU A 360 -22.38 -28.90 -10.75
CA LEU A 360 -21.15 -28.10 -10.89
C LEU A 360 -21.39 -26.74 -11.53
N GLU A 361 -22.42 -26.59 -12.38
CA GLU A 361 -22.77 -25.29 -12.95
C GLU A 361 -23.08 -24.24 -11.88
N PHE A 362 -23.65 -24.62 -10.74
CA PHE A 362 -23.94 -23.72 -9.62
C PHE A 362 -22.70 -23.29 -8.83
N LEU A 363 -21.58 -24.01 -9.02
CA LEU A 363 -20.29 -23.65 -8.45
C LEU A 363 -19.43 -22.82 -9.42
N LYS A 364 -19.78 -22.74 -10.71
CA LYS A 364 -19.04 -21.93 -11.70
C LYS A 364 -19.16 -20.42 -11.45
N ASP A 365 -20.19 -19.99 -10.73
CA ASP A 365 -20.43 -18.58 -10.37
C ASP A 365 -19.64 -18.13 -9.12
N PHE A 366 -18.84 -19.01 -8.53
CA PHE A 366 -17.95 -18.64 -7.44
C PHE A 366 -16.86 -17.67 -7.95
N PRO A 367 -16.52 -16.62 -7.17
CA PRO A 367 -15.43 -15.70 -7.51
C PRO A 367 -14.09 -16.42 -7.49
N SER A 368 -13.11 -15.89 -8.22
CA SER A 368 -11.75 -16.44 -8.31
C SER A 368 -11.10 -16.66 -6.94
N SER A 369 -11.39 -15.81 -5.95
CA SER A 369 -10.93 -15.95 -4.56
C SER A 369 -11.50 -17.16 -3.81
N ALA A 370 -12.67 -17.65 -4.20
CA ALA A 370 -13.27 -18.84 -3.62
C ALA A 370 -12.89 -20.09 -4.42
N LEU A 371 -12.64 -19.97 -5.73
CA LEU A 371 -12.16 -21.09 -6.55
C LEU A 371 -10.78 -21.61 -6.10
N SER A 372 -9.90 -20.75 -5.58
CA SER A 372 -8.60 -21.17 -5.03
C SER A 372 -8.72 -22.09 -3.81
N LEU A 373 -9.85 -22.03 -3.09
CA LEU A 373 -10.16 -22.93 -1.97
C LEU A 373 -10.80 -24.23 -2.46
N LEU A 374 -11.45 -24.20 -3.63
CA LEU A 374 -12.23 -25.31 -4.18
C LEU A 374 -11.45 -26.24 -5.11
N PHE A 375 -10.40 -25.74 -5.76
CA PHE A 375 -9.66 -26.46 -6.79
C PHE A 375 -8.16 -26.50 -6.48
N SER A 376 -7.57 -27.69 -6.45
CA SER A 376 -6.11 -27.84 -6.37
C SER A 376 -5.44 -27.45 -7.69
N TYR A 377 -4.13 -27.18 -7.66
CA TYR A 377 -3.36 -26.96 -8.90
C TYR A 377 -3.55 -28.10 -9.91
N ASP A 378 -3.56 -29.36 -9.45
CA ASP A 378 -3.74 -30.52 -10.33
C ASP A 378 -5.14 -30.55 -10.97
N ASP A 379 -6.17 -30.15 -10.24
CA ASP A 379 -7.52 -29.99 -10.79
C ASP A 379 -7.55 -28.91 -11.86
N ILE A 380 -6.98 -27.73 -11.57
CA ILE A 380 -6.93 -26.58 -12.50
C ILE A 380 -6.15 -26.94 -13.76
N LYS A 381 -4.99 -27.59 -13.61
CA LYS A 381 -4.18 -28.13 -14.71
C LYS A 381 -4.98 -29.10 -15.56
N LYS A 382 -5.72 -30.02 -14.94
CA LYS A 382 -6.58 -30.97 -15.65
C LYS A 382 -7.67 -30.24 -16.41
N TYR A 383 -8.37 -29.28 -15.80
CA TYR A 383 -9.40 -28.49 -16.46
C TYR A 383 -8.86 -27.77 -17.70
N ILE A 384 -7.75 -27.05 -17.57
CA ILE A 384 -7.14 -26.33 -18.70
C ILE A 384 -6.78 -27.31 -19.81
N ASN A 385 -6.18 -28.46 -19.50
CA ASN A 385 -5.89 -29.48 -20.51
C ASN A 385 -7.15 -30.06 -21.15
N ASP A 386 -8.19 -30.39 -20.37
CA ASP A 386 -9.45 -30.94 -20.87
C ASP A 386 -10.14 -29.95 -21.83
N TYR A 387 -10.09 -28.65 -21.52
CA TYR A 387 -10.66 -27.61 -22.37
C TYR A 387 -9.89 -27.42 -23.67
N LEU A 388 -8.57 -27.59 -23.68
CA LEU A 388 -7.72 -27.44 -24.88
C LEU A 388 -8.03 -28.45 -26.00
N TYR A 389 -8.80 -29.51 -25.72
CA TYR A 389 -9.25 -30.48 -26.72
C TYR A 389 -10.63 -30.16 -27.33
N LEU A 390 -11.30 -29.11 -26.87
CA LEU A 390 -12.59 -28.69 -27.40
C LEU A 390 -12.43 -27.85 -28.69
N VAL A 391 -13.40 -27.94 -29.59
CA VAL A 391 -13.41 -27.18 -30.85
C VAL A 391 -13.75 -25.70 -30.62
N GLU A 392 -14.62 -25.42 -29.66
CA GLU A 392 -15.10 -24.07 -29.33
C GLU A 392 -15.51 -24.01 -27.85
N LEU A 393 -15.35 -22.85 -27.21
CA LEU A 393 -15.72 -22.64 -25.81
C LEU A 393 -16.96 -21.77 -25.71
N SER A 394 -17.95 -22.20 -24.91
CA SER A 394 -19.08 -21.34 -24.56
C SER A 394 -18.61 -20.14 -23.73
N SER A 395 -19.32 -19.01 -23.82
CA SER A 395 -18.99 -17.78 -23.07
C SER A 395 -18.84 -18.02 -21.56
N ALA A 396 -19.72 -18.86 -20.97
CA ALA A 396 -19.65 -19.25 -19.56
C ALA A 396 -18.40 -20.09 -19.23
N THR A 397 -17.90 -20.89 -20.17
CA THR A 397 -16.68 -21.68 -20.01
C THR A 397 -15.44 -20.81 -20.13
N GLN A 398 -15.43 -19.86 -21.07
CA GLN A 398 -14.37 -18.86 -21.19
C GLN A 398 -14.22 -18.07 -19.87
N ASP A 399 -15.35 -17.62 -19.30
CA ASP A 399 -15.42 -16.95 -18.00
C ASP A 399 -14.88 -17.77 -16.84
N PHE A 400 -15.24 -19.05 -16.81
CA PHE A 400 -14.77 -19.98 -15.78
C PHE A 400 -13.25 -20.19 -15.87
N ILE A 401 -12.69 -20.35 -17.07
CA ILE A 401 -11.24 -20.51 -17.28
C ILE A 401 -10.48 -19.27 -16.80
N VAL A 402 -10.96 -18.05 -17.10
CA VAL A 402 -10.34 -16.81 -16.60
C VAL A 402 -10.31 -16.81 -15.07
N ARG A 403 -11.44 -17.10 -14.42
CA ARG A 403 -11.51 -17.14 -12.95
C ARG A 403 -10.62 -18.23 -12.33
N LEU A 404 -10.47 -19.38 -12.99
CA LEU A 404 -9.52 -20.43 -12.57
C LEU A 404 -8.06 -20.00 -12.68
N LEU A 405 -7.70 -19.23 -13.71
CA LEU A 405 -6.35 -18.69 -13.83
C LEU A 405 -6.09 -17.60 -12.78
N GLU A 406 -7.06 -16.71 -12.55
CA GLU A 406 -6.98 -15.69 -11.50
C GLU A 406 -6.85 -16.29 -10.10
N SER A 407 -7.49 -17.44 -9.84
CA SER A 407 -7.41 -18.10 -8.53
C SER A 407 -5.99 -18.57 -8.17
N LEU A 408 -5.11 -18.73 -9.16
CA LEU A 408 -3.71 -19.12 -8.94
C LEU A 408 -2.82 -17.94 -8.52
N TYR A 409 -3.30 -16.69 -8.60
CA TYR A 409 -2.51 -15.50 -8.29
C TYR A 409 -1.91 -15.52 -6.87
N SER A 410 -2.67 -16.00 -5.90
CA SER A 410 -2.26 -16.05 -4.48
C SER A 410 -1.18 -17.09 -4.18
N ASN A 411 -0.95 -18.05 -5.09
CA ASN A 411 0.13 -19.03 -4.96
C ASN A 411 1.15 -18.84 -6.09
N PRO A 412 2.24 -18.06 -5.86
CA PRO A 412 3.23 -17.76 -6.89
C PRO A 412 3.83 -18.99 -7.58
N ILE A 413 3.98 -20.10 -6.83
CA ILE A 413 4.55 -21.34 -7.35
C ILE A 413 3.59 -22.00 -8.35
N ASP A 414 2.31 -22.11 -7.99
CA ASP A 414 1.29 -22.71 -8.85
C ASP A 414 1.01 -21.81 -10.07
N GLY A 415 1.01 -20.49 -9.88
CA GLY A 415 0.93 -19.51 -10.96
C GLY A 415 2.12 -19.59 -11.93
N GLU A 416 3.34 -19.78 -11.45
CA GLU A 416 4.49 -20.01 -12.32
C GLU A 416 4.39 -21.35 -13.07
N ASN A 417 3.92 -22.41 -12.38
CA ASN A 417 3.73 -23.73 -12.98
C ASN A 417 2.66 -23.73 -14.07
N ILE A 418 1.60 -22.91 -13.96
CA ILE A 418 0.61 -22.79 -15.04
C ILE A 418 1.16 -22.01 -16.24
N LEU A 419 1.98 -20.98 -16.03
CA LEU A 419 2.67 -20.30 -17.14
C LEU A 419 3.60 -21.26 -17.88
N LYS A 420 4.35 -22.09 -17.15
CA LYS A 420 5.19 -23.15 -17.73
C LYS A 420 4.36 -24.19 -18.50
N LEU A 421 3.19 -24.60 -17.99
CA LEU A 421 2.27 -25.49 -18.71
C LEU A 421 1.86 -24.89 -20.07
N LEU A 422 1.61 -23.58 -20.12
CA LEU A 422 1.19 -22.91 -21.36
C LEU A 422 2.30 -22.82 -22.42
N LEU A 423 3.57 -23.04 -22.05
CA LEU A 423 4.69 -23.17 -22.99
C LEU A 423 4.78 -24.56 -23.65
N GLU A 424 4.11 -25.58 -23.08
CA GLU A 424 4.12 -26.92 -23.65
C GLU A 424 3.53 -26.94 -25.06
N LYS A 425 4.14 -27.71 -25.95
CA LYS A 425 3.72 -27.82 -27.35
C LYS A 425 2.80 -29.01 -27.57
N ILE A 426 1.74 -28.80 -28.35
CA ILE A 426 0.95 -29.87 -28.96
C ILE A 426 1.15 -29.73 -30.48
N GLY A 427 2.01 -30.56 -31.06
CA GLY A 427 2.49 -30.39 -32.43
C GLY A 427 3.35 -29.13 -32.57
N ASN A 428 2.98 -28.22 -33.48
CA ASN A 428 3.71 -26.98 -33.74
C ASN A 428 3.19 -25.75 -32.95
N THR A 429 2.09 -25.92 -32.21
CA THR A 429 1.37 -24.85 -31.51
C THR A 429 1.56 -25.00 -30.00
N THR A 430 1.77 -23.90 -29.29
CA THR A 430 1.83 -23.93 -27.81
C THR A 430 0.42 -23.97 -27.22
N LYS A 431 0.29 -24.53 -26.00
CA LYS A 431 -0.97 -24.47 -25.25
C LYS A 431 -1.42 -23.02 -25.01
N PHE A 432 -0.48 -22.08 -24.88
CA PHE A 432 -0.76 -20.63 -24.88
C PHE A 432 -1.52 -20.19 -26.15
N GLU A 433 -0.99 -20.50 -27.34
CA GLU A 433 -1.59 -20.10 -28.61
C GLU A 433 -2.94 -20.79 -28.83
N MET A 434 -3.06 -22.09 -28.49
CA MET A 434 -4.33 -22.80 -28.52
C MET A 434 -5.37 -22.14 -27.62
N LEU A 435 -5.03 -21.87 -26.36
CA LEU A 435 -5.94 -21.24 -25.40
C LEU A 435 -6.39 -19.86 -25.89
N LEU A 436 -5.46 -19.07 -26.43
CA LEU A 436 -5.73 -17.74 -26.98
C LEU A 436 -6.66 -17.78 -28.21
N MET A 437 -6.55 -18.82 -29.03
CA MET A 437 -7.40 -19.03 -30.22
C MET A 437 -8.82 -19.51 -29.89
N MET A 438 -9.02 -20.17 -28.75
CA MET A 438 -10.31 -20.70 -28.31
C MET A 438 -11.23 -19.65 -27.68
N PHE A 439 -10.67 -18.51 -27.30
CA PHE A 439 -11.44 -17.36 -26.80
C PHE A 439 -11.93 -16.51 -27.98
N ASP A 440 -13.20 -16.12 -27.94
CA ASP A 440 -14.00 -15.66 -29.08
C ASP A 440 -13.36 -14.62 -30.00
N ARG A 441 -13.62 -14.75 -31.32
CA ARG A 441 -13.24 -13.81 -32.40
C ARG A 441 -14.39 -12.88 -32.84
N GLU A 442 -15.53 -12.83 -32.17
CA GLU A 442 -16.70 -11.98 -32.51
C GLU A 442 -16.46 -10.46 -32.30
N TYR A 443 -15.32 -9.96 -32.75
CA TYR A 443 -14.83 -8.58 -32.61
C TYR A 443 -15.50 -7.58 -33.59
N HIS A 444 -16.32 -8.06 -34.54
CA HIS A 444 -16.60 -7.33 -35.78
C HIS A 444 -17.88 -6.46 -35.84
N LYS A 445 -18.79 -6.49 -34.86
CA LYS A 445 -20.06 -5.73 -34.96
C LYS A 445 -20.22 -4.53 -34.04
N GLU A 446 -19.35 -4.35 -33.06
CA GLU A 446 -19.64 -3.41 -31.97
C GLU A 446 -18.74 -2.17 -31.91
N TRP A 447 -17.63 -2.12 -32.65
CA TRP A 447 -16.73 -0.93 -32.64
C TRP A 447 -17.38 0.36 -33.16
N GLY A 448 -18.49 0.28 -33.89
CA GLY A 448 -19.31 1.44 -34.27
C GLY A 448 -20.25 1.96 -33.17
N LYS A 449 -20.37 1.28 -32.02
CA LYS A 449 -21.23 1.65 -30.87
C LYS A 449 -20.44 1.85 -29.57
N VAL A 450 -19.13 2.04 -29.68
CA VAL A 450 -18.12 2.06 -28.59
C VAL A 450 -18.00 3.44 -27.92
N VAL A 451 -19.06 3.95 -27.27
CA VAL A 451 -18.99 5.28 -26.61
C VAL A 451 -19.47 5.33 -25.16
N LEU A 452 -20.11 4.29 -24.62
CA LEU A 452 -20.55 4.32 -23.20
C LEU A 452 -20.35 2.99 -22.46
N GLY A 453 -19.95 1.90 -23.13
CA GLY A 453 -19.92 0.55 -22.56
C GLY A 453 -18.54 0.01 -22.15
N ASN A 454 -17.43 0.62 -22.57
CA ASN A 454 -16.11 -0.04 -22.54
C ASN A 454 -15.33 0.04 -21.21
N LEU A 455 -15.90 0.67 -20.18
CA LEU A 455 -15.48 0.54 -18.77
C LEU A 455 -16.51 -0.25 -17.93
N LEU A 456 -17.63 -0.64 -18.55
CA LEU A 456 -18.86 -1.11 -17.90
C LEU A 456 -19.30 -2.52 -18.36
N PHE A 457 -18.62 -3.13 -19.33
CA PHE A 457 -18.85 -4.48 -19.85
C PHE A 457 -17.52 -5.22 -20.03
N PRO A 458 -17.52 -6.57 -19.95
CA PRO A 458 -16.29 -7.35 -19.97
C PRO A 458 -15.50 -7.00 -21.21
N TYR A 459 -14.19 -6.87 -21.04
CA TYR A 459 -13.29 -6.91 -22.17
C TYR A 459 -13.64 -8.17 -22.99
N GLY A 460 -13.49 -8.14 -24.31
CA GLY A 460 -13.66 -9.40 -25.07
C GLY A 460 -12.89 -10.50 -24.33
N LYS A 461 -13.49 -11.68 -24.12
CA LYS A 461 -13.00 -12.69 -23.14
C LYS A 461 -11.51 -12.99 -23.28
N ARG A 462 -10.96 -12.83 -24.48
CA ARG A 462 -9.54 -12.95 -24.82
C ARG A 462 -8.62 -11.95 -24.08
N LEU A 463 -9.09 -10.74 -23.82
CA LEU A 463 -8.36 -9.72 -23.05
C LEU A 463 -8.45 -9.98 -21.54
N ASP A 464 -9.58 -10.52 -21.05
CA ASP A 464 -9.68 -11.02 -19.68
C ASP A 464 -8.68 -12.17 -19.43
N LEU A 465 -8.53 -13.08 -20.40
CA LEU A 465 -7.47 -14.10 -20.39
C LEU A 465 -6.07 -13.47 -20.34
N CYS A 466 -5.76 -12.49 -21.20
CA CYS A 466 -4.44 -11.84 -21.22
C CYS A 466 -4.10 -11.17 -19.87
N ARG A 467 -5.10 -10.66 -19.16
CA ARG A 467 -4.94 -10.04 -17.84
C ARG A 467 -4.64 -11.06 -16.76
N ALA A 468 -5.39 -12.16 -16.72
CA ALA A 468 -5.11 -13.25 -15.80
C ALA A 468 -3.65 -13.74 -15.98
N LEU A 469 -3.21 -13.94 -17.23
CA LEU A 469 -1.83 -14.34 -17.54
C LEU A 469 -0.78 -13.30 -17.13
N LEU A 470 -1.07 -12.00 -17.30
CA LEU A 470 -0.16 -10.93 -16.87
C LEU A 470 -0.01 -10.89 -15.35
N GLN A 471 -1.10 -11.10 -14.59
CA GLN A 471 -1.04 -11.14 -13.13
C GLN A 471 -0.17 -12.29 -12.64
N LEU A 472 -0.33 -13.47 -13.22
CA LEU A 472 0.53 -14.62 -12.94
C LEU A 472 1.99 -14.32 -13.30
N TRP A 473 2.25 -13.68 -14.45
CA TRP A 473 3.61 -13.33 -14.87
C TRP A 473 4.30 -12.39 -13.88
N LYS A 474 3.59 -11.38 -13.38
CA LYS A 474 4.14 -10.41 -12.42
C LYS A 474 4.57 -11.06 -11.11
N ASN A 475 3.85 -12.09 -10.68
CA ASN A 475 4.08 -12.85 -9.45
C ASN A 475 4.90 -14.13 -9.70
N SER A 476 5.81 -14.09 -10.67
CA SER A 476 6.61 -15.26 -11.07
C SER A 476 8.06 -14.87 -11.33
N ASN A 477 8.94 -15.87 -11.38
CA ASN A 477 10.34 -15.65 -11.72
C ASN A 477 10.58 -15.17 -13.17
N PHE A 478 9.55 -15.11 -14.02
CA PHE A 478 9.66 -14.47 -15.33
C PHE A 478 9.73 -12.94 -15.26
N ASN A 479 9.32 -12.33 -14.14
CA ASN A 479 9.42 -10.89 -13.90
C ASN A 479 10.72 -10.56 -13.14
N PRO A 480 11.61 -9.70 -13.69
CA PRO A 480 12.87 -9.35 -13.03
C PRO A 480 12.67 -8.58 -11.71
N ASN A 481 11.46 -8.04 -11.49
CA ASN A 481 11.11 -7.27 -10.31
C ASN A 481 10.39 -8.08 -9.22
N TYR A 482 10.14 -9.37 -9.42
CA TYR A 482 9.47 -10.22 -8.45
C TYR A 482 10.39 -10.61 -7.28
N ASN A 483 9.89 -10.52 -6.04
CA ASN A 483 10.55 -10.97 -4.80
C ASN A 483 11.98 -10.43 -4.59
N LYS A 484 12.18 -9.12 -4.79
CA LYS A 484 13.48 -8.47 -4.51
C LYS A 484 13.78 -8.47 -3.01
N SER A 485 14.93 -9.00 -2.62
CA SER A 485 15.54 -8.76 -1.31
C SER A 485 15.77 -7.26 -1.14
N THR A 486 15.49 -6.69 0.04
CA THR A 486 15.85 -5.29 0.34
C THR A 486 17.35 -5.07 0.14
N GLY A 487 17.72 -4.38 -0.94
CA GLY A 487 19.12 -4.08 -1.30
C GLY A 487 19.61 -4.70 -2.62
N GLU A 488 18.87 -5.62 -3.25
CA GLU A 488 19.27 -6.21 -4.53
C GLU A 488 18.61 -5.53 -5.75
N ILE A 489 19.38 -5.37 -6.83
CA ILE A 489 18.93 -4.71 -8.07
C ILE A 489 18.00 -5.64 -8.90
N LYS A 490 18.16 -6.97 -8.79
CA LYS A 490 17.43 -7.99 -9.60
C LYS A 490 17.03 -9.21 -8.76
N ASN A 491 15.92 -9.87 -9.13
CA ASN A 491 15.48 -11.16 -8.58
C ASN A 491 16.56 -12.25 -8.77
N PRO A 492 17.06 -12.92 -7.70
CA PRO A 492 18.10 -13.96 -7.80
C PRO A 492 17.63 -15.24 -8.52
N ASN A 493 16.32 -15.51 -8.53
CA ASN A 493 15.72 -16.67 -9.20
C ASN A 493 15.17 -16.34 -10.58
N PHE A 494 15.55 -15.19 -11.14
CA PHE A 494 15.02 -14.72 -12.41
C PHE A 494 15.24 -15.70 -13.57
N TYR A 495 14.17 -15.99 -14.31
CA TYR A 495 14.15 -17.04 -15.34
C TYR A 495 15.07 -16.73 -16.53
N PHE A 496 15.17 -15.47 -16.97
CA PHE A 496 16.01 -15.11 -18.12
C PHE A 496 17.44 -14.80 -17.67
N THR A 497 18.18 -15.84 -17.30
CA THR A 497 19.63 -15.78 -17.06
C THR A 497 20.39 -15.47 -18.35
N ASP A 498 21.65 -15.02 -18.26
CA ASP A 498 22.47 -14.70 -19.44
C ASP A 498 22.51 -15.85 -20.46
N GLU A 499 22.53 -17.11 -20.02
CA GLU A 499 22.49 -18.28 -20.90
C GLU A 499 21.18 -18.42 -21.68
N ILE A 500 20.04 -18.12 -21.04
CA ILE A 500 18.72 -18.16 -21.66
C ILE A 500 18.51 -16.93 -22.56
N VAL A 501 18.94 -15.75 -22.10
CA VAL A 501 18.91 -14.50 -22.88
C VAL A 501 19.72 -14.63 -24.16
N ASN A 502 20.90 -15.27 -24.13
CA ASN A 502 21.71 -15.48 -25.34
C ASN A 502 21.05 -16.37 -26.41
N LYS A 503 19.98 -17.12 -26.07
CA LYS A 503 19.17 -17.88 -27.05
C LYS A 503 18.17 -17.00 -27.81
N PHE A 504 17.92 -15.79 -27.33
CA PHE A 504 16.94 -14.85 -27.87
C PHE A 504 17.65 -13.53 -28.23
N HIS A 505 17.63 -13.14 -29.50
CA HIS A 505 18.44 -12.00 -29.96
C HIS A 505 17.96 -10.67 -29.36
N LEU A 506 18.80 -10.06 -28.52
CA LEU A 506 18.72 -8.65 -28.11
C LEU A 506 19.92 -7.90 -28.71
N GLU A 507 19.66 -6.97 -29.62
CA GLU A 507 20.68 -6.02 -30.12
C GLU A 507 20.96 -4.89 -29.10
N ASN A 508 21.18 -5.22 -27.82
CA ASN A 508 21.64 -4.23 -26.85
C ASN A 508 23.10 -4.51 -26.50
N GLU A 509 23.98 -3.56 -26.81
CA GLU A 509 25.43 -3.60 -26.49
C GLU A 509 25.71 -3.85 -25.00
N ASN A 510 24.71 -3.67 -24.12
CA ASN A 510 24.80 -3.79 -22.67
C ASN A 510 24.32 -5.11 -22.04
N LYS A 511 24.00 -6.16 -22.82
CA LYS A 511 23.57 -7.49 -22.30
C LYS A 511 22.50 -7.41 -21.18
N THR A 512 21.55 -6.50 -21.30
CA THR A 512 20.47 -6.40 -20.31
C THR A 512 19.42 -7.50 -20.56
N PRO A 513 18.91 -8.19 -19.52
CA PRO A 513 17.88 -9.22 -19.69
C PRO A 513 16.53 -8.68 -20.19
N THR A 514 16.34 -7.36 -20.09
CA THR A 514 15.16 -6.63 -20.56
C THR A 514 15.44 -6.02 -21.93
N ALA A 515 14.53 -6.24 -22.87
CA ALA A 515 14.56 -5.64 -24.19
C ALA A 515 14.04 -4.20 -24.14
N ILE A 516 14.60 -3.28 -24.93
CA ILE A 516 14.08 -1.91 -25.04
C ILE A 516 13.56 -1.71 -26.46
N LEU A 517 12.30 -1.28 -26.59
CA LEU A 517 11.68 -0.95 -27.88
C LEU A 517 11.30 0.52 -27.92
N GLU A 518 11.73 1.24 -28.94
CA GLU A 518 11.45 2.67 -29.12
C GLU A 518 10.33 2.88 -30.14
N ILE A 519 9.27 3.58 -29.75
CA ILE A 519 8.04 3.73 -30.55
C ILE A 519 7.68 5.22 -30.65
N GLY A 520 7.19 5.64 -31.82
CA GLY A 520 6.67 7.01 -32.03
C GLY A 520 7.65 7.93 -32.74
N SER A 521 7.47 9.25 -32.56
CA SER A 521 8.24 10.29 -33.24
C SER A 521 9.56 10.53 -32.52
N LEU A 522 10.63 9.91 -33.02
CA LEU A 522 11.97 9.99 -32.43
C LEU A 522 12.72 11.27 -32.82
N GLY A 523 12.25 12.00 -33.83
CA GLY A 523 12.89 13.23 -34.28
C GLY A 523 11.96 14.13 -35.09
N TYR A 524 12.08 15.43 -34.84
CA TYR A 524 11.30 16.47 -35.50
C TYR A 524 12.25 17.55 -36.06
N LEU A 525 12.33 17.66 -37.38
CA LEU A 525 13.16 18.66 -38.06
C LEU A 525 12.30 19.63 -38.85
N VAL A 526 12.57 20.93 -38.70
CA VAL A 526 11.92 21.99 -39.49
C VAL A 526 12.98 22.59 -40.41
N ASP A 527 12.92 22.23 -41.69
CA ASP A 527 13.75 22.81 -42.73
C ASP A 527 13.02 24.02 -43.34
N ASN A 528 13.60 25.21 -43.19
CA ASN A 528 13.15 26.40 -43.89
C ASN A 528 13.93 26.52 -45.21
N LEU A 529 13.39 25.97 -46.29
CA LEU A 529 14.00 26.07 -47.62
C LEU A 529 13.78 27.49 -48.20
N GLY A 530 14.79 28.36 -48.05
CA GLY A 530 14.77 29.71 -48.61
C GLY A 530 14.05 30.72 -47.72
N ASN A 531 13.12 31.51 -48.26
CA ASN A 531 12.42 32.54 -47.49
C ASN A 531 11.55 31.87 -46.41
N PRO A 532 11.86 32.03 -45.11
CA PRO A 532 11.26 31.25 -44.02
C PRO A 532 9.75 31.51 -43.84
N ASN A 533 9.22 32.59 -44.42
CA ASN A 533 7.78 32.88 -44.43
C ASN A 533 7.03 32.22 -45.60
N LYS A 534 7.74 31.66 -46.58
CA LYS A 534 7.16 31.19 -47.84
C LYS A 534 7.13 29.67 -47.97
N TYR A 535 8.15 28.94 -47.51
CA TYR A 535 8.22 27.47 -47.57
C TYR A 535 8.71 26.90 -46.23
N LYS A 536 7.90 26.04 -45.61
CA LYS A 536 8.25 25.31 -44.38
C LYS A 536 8.08 23.81 -44.64
N VAL A 537 9.15 23.05 -44.43
CA VAL A 537 9.15 21.59 -44.53
C VAL A 537 9.34 21.01 -43.14
N ILE A 538 8.44 20.12 -42.73
CA ILE A 538 8.52 19.41 -41.45
C ILE A 538 8.85 17.96 -41.75
N LYS A 539 9.94 17.44 -41.18
CA LYS A 539 10.29 16.02 -41.25
C LYS A 539 10.06 15.39 -39.88
N ASP A 540 9.24 14.35 -39.85
CA ASP A 540 8.90 13.55 -38.66
C ASP A 540 9.41 12.11 -38.87
N TYR A 541 10.40 11.71 -38.08
CA TYR A 541 10.96 10.36 -38.10
C TYR A 541 10.22 9.47 -37.10
N ARG A 542 9.51 8.46 -37.60
CA ARG A 542 8.70 7.54 -36.80
C ARG A 542 9.24 6.13 -36.80
N VAL A 543 9.14 5.47 -35.66
CA VAL A 543 9.50 4.06 -35.48
C VAL A 543 8.31 3.26 -34.97
N GLU A 544 8.12 2.09 -35.57
CA GLU A 544 7.05 1.13 -35.36
C GLU A 544 7.63 -0.29 -35.33
N TYR A 545 6.87 -1.25 -34.81
CA TYR A 545 7.24 -2.66 -34.85
C TYR A 545 6.08 -3.49 -35.41
N SER A 546 6.39 -4.47 -36.25
CA SER A 546 5.45 -5.51 -36.69
C SER A 546 5.89 -6.87 -36.15
N VAL A 547 4.95 -7.67 -35.65
CA VAL A 547 5.26 -8.94 -34.99
C VAL A 547 5.01 -10.11 -35.95
N THR A 548 5.84 -11.15 -35.95
CA THR A 548 5.63 -12.38 -36.73
C THR A 548 4.64 -13.34 -36.05
N SER A 549 4.25 -14.43 -36.72
CA SER A 549 3.43 -15.46 -36.07
C SER A 549 4.27 -16.25 -35.07
N LEU A 550 3.63 -16.84 -34.08
CA LEU A 550 4.32 -17.60 -33.05
C LEU A 550 4.98 -18.86 -33.65
N GLN A 551 6.22 -19.12 -33.28
CA GLN A 551 6.99 -20.31 -33.65
C GLN A 551 7.39 -21.06 -32.38
N GLY A 552 6.45 -21.83 -31.83
CA GLY A 552 6.63 -22.42 -30.50
C GLY A 552 6.49 -21.36 -29.41
N GLU A 553 7.54 -21.09 -28.63
CA GLU A 553 7.52 -20.12 -27.53
C GLU A 553 8.07 -18.74 -27.91
N VAL A 554 8.40 -18.52 -29.19
CA VAL A 554 9.03 -17.29 -29.68
C VAL A 554 8.29 -16.64 -30.84
N PHE A 555 8.44 -15.33 -30.96
CA PHE A 555 8.10 -14.56 -32.16
C PHE A 555 9.19 -13.51 -32.45
N ASP A 556 9.23 -13.00 -33.68
CA ASP A 556 10.17 -11.94 -34.06
C ASP A 556 9.42 -10.60 -34.14
N ALA A 557 10.04 -9.51 -33.70
CA ALA A 557 9.52 -8.15 -33.86
C ALA A 557 10.36 -7.38 -34.87
N VAL A 558 9.78 -7.03 -36.01
CA VAL A 558 10.44 -6.33 -37.12
C VAL A 558 10.27 -4.83 -36.93
N ARG A 559 11.38 -4.10 -36.80
CA ARG A 559 11.38 -2.63 -36.70
C ARG A 559 11.11 -2.03 -38.08
N ASN A 560 10.07 -1.19 -38.16
CA ASN A 560 9.74 -0.40 -39.34
C ASN A 560 10.00 1.08 -39.02
N SER A 561 10.69 1.79 -39.89
CA SER A 561 10.91 3.22 -39.74
C SER A 561 10.40 3.99 -40.95
N ARG A 562 9.72 5.11 -40.71
CA ARG A 562 9.12 5.96 -41.74
C ARG A 562 9.51 7.40 -41.50
N THR A 563 9.79 8.14 -42.58
CA THR A 563 9.97 9.59 -42.52
C THR A 563 8.81 10.26 -43.24
N TYR A 564 8.10 11.13 -42.51
CA TYR A 564 7.01 11.93 -43.07
C TYR A 564 7.53 13.34 -43.35
N GLU A 565 7.40 13.79 -44.59
CA GLU A 565 7.69 15.16 -44.98
C GLU A 565 6.39 15.94 -45.22
N ILE A 566 6.11 16.93 -44.38
CA ILE A 566 4.94 17.81 -44.50
C ILE A 566 5.39 19.16 -45.07
N ARG A 567 4.79 19.56 -46.18
CA ARG A 567 5.12 20.82 -46.87
C ARG A 567 4.05 21.88 -46.67
N TYR A 568 4.49 23.05 -46.23
CA TYR A 568 3.69 24.26 -46.13
C TYR A 568 4.23 25.33 -47.07
N GLU A 569 3.33 26.02 -47.77
CA GLU A 569 3.65 27.21 -48.56
C GLU A 569 2.78 28.38 -48.09
N ASN A 570 3.40 29.49 -47.68
CA ASN A 570 2.74 30.66 -47.06
C ASN A 570 1.82 30.28 -45.88
N GLY A 571 2.22 29.31 -45.06
CA GLY A 571 1.40 28.81 -43.94
C GLY A 571 0.24 27.91 -44.34
N VAL A 572 0.02 27.64 -45.63
CA VAL A 572 -1.01 26.74 -46.14
C VAL A 572 -0.41 25.36 -46.39
N TYR A 573 -1.06 24.32 -45.87
CA TYR A 573 -0.71 22.92 -46.12
C TYR A 573 -0.80 22.60 -47.62
N LYS A 574 0.28 22.08 -48.20
CA LYS A 574 0.36 21.73 -49.63
C LYS A 574 0.41 20.24 -49.92
N GLY A 575 0.65 19.41 -48.91
CA GLY A 575 0.68 17.96 -49.02
C GLY A 575 1.70 17.33 -48.08
N TYR A 576 1.67 16.01 -48.04
CA TYR A 576 2.66 15.19 -47.35
C TYR A 576 3.28 14.21 -48.35
N GLU A 577 4.56 13.92 -48.17
CA GLU A 577 5.25 12.82 -48.85
C GLU A 577 5.78 11.86 -47.79
N GLU A 578 5.50 10.57 -47.98
CA GLU A 578 6.02 9.50 -47.14
C GLU A 578 7.24 8.88 -47.80
N TYR A 579 8.34 8.85 -47.07
CA TYR A 579 9.59 8.22 -47.48
C TYR A 579 9.80 6.97 -46.63
N PRO A 580 9.71 5.75 -47.20
CA PRO A 580 10.15 4.56 -46.50
C PRO A 580 11.67 4.62 -46.39
N ASP A 581 12.18 4.87 -45.19
CA ASP A 581 13.61 4.69 -44.93
C ASP A 581 13.93 3.20 -44.94
N PHE A 582 15.06 2.85 -45.56
CA PHE A 582 15.56 1.50 -45.78
C PHE A 582 15.29 0.55 -44.58
N VAL A 583 14.69 -0.62 -44.85
CA VAL A 583 14.70 -1.75 -43.90
C VAL A 583 16.17 -2.11 -43.68
N TYR A 584 16.72 -1.75 -42.53
CA TYR A 584 18.00 -2.28 -42.08
C TYR A 584 17.79 -3.75 -41.68
N PRO A 585 18.46 -4.75 -42.29
CA PRO A 585 18.80 -5.97 -41.58
C PRO A 585 20.16 -5.73 -40.90
N PRO A 586 20.25 -5.89 -39.58
CA PRO A 586 20.35 -7.24 -39.02
C PRO A 586 19.29 -7.54 -37.95
N GLY A 587 18.98 -8.83 -37.82
CA GLY A 587 18.26 -9.47 -36.70
C GLY A 587 17.04 -8.75 -36.14
N ALA A 588 15.85 -8.94 -36.71
CA ALA A 588 14.60 -8.64 -35.99
C ALA A 588 14.67 -9.30 -34.59
N PRO A 589 14.56 -8.53 -33.48
CA PRO A 589 14.69 -9.08 -32.15
C PRO A 589 13.68 -10.23 -31.96
N ARG A 590 14.21 -11.36 -31.51
CA ARG A 590 13.44 -12.58 -31.26
C ARG A 590 13.09 -12.63 -29.79
N PHE A 591 11.80 -12.65 -29.48
CA PHE A 591 11.29 -12.63 -28.12
C PHE A 591 10.69 -13.97 -27.72
N HIS A 592 11.03 -14.44 -26.52
CA HIS A 592 10.23 -15.43 -25.81
C HIS A 592 8.94 -14.78 -25.29
N ILE A 593 7.79 -15.46 -25.32
CA ILE A 593 6.48 -14.85 -24.96
C ILE A 593 6.43 -14.24 -23.55
N TYR A 594 7.18 -14.78 -22.59
CA TYR A 594 7.26 -14.22 -21.24
C TYR A 594 8.48 -13.32 -20.98
N GLN A 595 9.25 -12.98 -22.03
CA GLN A 595 10.44 -12.14 -21.87
C GLN A 595 10.06 -10.71 -21.46
N PRO A 596 10.77 -10.09 -20.50
CA PRO A 596 10.56 -8.70 -20.14
C PRO A 596 10.98 -7.73 -21.26
N VAL A 597 10.12 -6.77 -21.55
CA VAL A 597 10.27 -5.70 -22.53
C VAL A 597 9.95 -4.35 -21.88
N THR A 598 10.78 -3.35 -22.13
CA THR A 598 10.57 -1.94 -21.81
C THR A 598 10.18 -1.21 -23.09
N LEU A 599 9.11 -0.42 -23.04
CA LEU A 599 8.69 0.42 -24.16
C LEU A 599 9.05 1.88 -23.88
N LEU A 600 9.75 2.52 -24.80
CA LEU A 600 10.04 3.95 -24.79
C LEU A 600 9.20 4.61 -25.87
N VAL A 601 8.25 5.44 -25.47
CA VAL A 601 7.37 6.15 -26.41
C VAL A 601 7.80 7.60 -26.52
N TYR A 602 7.97 8.09 -27.75
CA TYR A 602 8.44 9.44 -28.03
C TYR A 602 7.41 10.27 -28.82
N ASP A 603 7.31 11.56 -28.49
CA ASP A 603 6.67 12.59 -29.30
C ASP A 603 7.68 13.70 -29.59
N LYS A 604 7.96 13.95 -30.87
CA LYS A 604 8.89 14.98 -31.35
C LYS A 604 10.27 14.90 -30.66
N GLY A 605 10.76 13.69 -30.43
CA GLY A 605 12.04 13.43 -29.77
C GLY A 605 12.03 13.56 -28.25
N ASN A 606 10.90 13.85 -27.61
CA ASN A 606 10.78 13.84 -26.15
C ASN A 606 10.13 12.53 -25.68
N PRO A 607 10.70 11.84 -24.69
CA PRO A 607 10.04 10.68 -24.09
C PRO A 607 8.76 11.16 -23.38
N LEU A 608 7.63 10.53 -23.72
CA LEU A 608 6.33 10.88 -23.16
C LEU A 608 6.12 10.33 -21.73
N PHE A 609 6.90 9.33 -21.31
CA PHE A 609 6.66 8.56 -20.08
C PHE A 609 7.94 8.28 -19.27
N PRO A 610 7.82 8.08 -17.94
CA PRO A 610 8.95 7.65 -17.10
C PRO A 610 9.49 6.28 -17.54
N GLN A 611 10.83 6.16 -17.58
CA GLN A 611 11.57 5.15 -18.35
C GLN A 611 11.71 3.75 -17.70
N GLU A 612 10.95 3.42 -16.65
CA GLU A 612 11.25 2.26 -15.77
C GLU A 612 10.26 1.08 -15.83
N SER A 613 9.24 1.09 -16.70
CA SER A 613 8.20 0.04 -16.70
C SER A 613 8.53 -1.16 -17.61
N VAL A 614 8.41 -2.38 -17.06
CA VAL A 614 8.71 -3.67 -17.72
C VAL A 614 7.43 -4.50 -17.90
N ILE A 615 7.21 -5.03 -19.11
CA ILE A 615 6.07 -5.91 -19.47
C ILE A 615 6.50 -7.22 -20.13
N PRO A 616 5.66 -8.27 -20.14
CA PRO A 616 5.96 -9.48 -20.92
C PRO A 616 5.71 -9.29 -22.42
N ALA A 617 6.55 -9.92 -23.24
CA ALA A 617 6.49 -9.82 -24.70
C ALA A 617 5.19 -10.36 -25.33
N PHE A 618 4.45 -11.27 -24.68
CA PHE A 618 3.20 -11.82 -25.24
C PHE A 618 2.15 -10.73 -25.49
N LEU A 619 2.21 -9.60 -24.76
CA LEU A 619 1.33 -8.46 -25.01
C LEU A 619 1.58 -7.83 -26.39
N LEU A 620 2.82 -7.85 -26.88
CA LEU A 620 3.16 -7.41 -28.25
C LEU A 620 2.58 -8.36 -29.29
N TYR A 621 2.63 -9.67 -29.03
CA TYR A 621 2.03 -10.69 -29.91
C TYR A 621 0.51 -10.57 -29.99
N VAL A 622 -0.16 -10.33 -28.85
CA VAL A 622 -1.62 -10.13 -28.80
C VAL A 622 -2.03 -8.84 -29.54
N ALA A 623 -1.22 -7.79 -29.49
CA ALA A 623 -1.49 -6.52 -30.18
C ALA A 623 -1.57 -6.69 -31.72
N LYS A 624 -0.72 -7.54 -32.31
CA LYS A 624 -0.75 -7.86 -33.75
C LYS A 624 -2.07 -8.49 -34.21
N ASP A 625 -2.63 -9.38 -33.39
CA ASP A 625 -3.91 -10.03 -33.74
C ASP A 625 -5.08 -9.03 -33.72
N ILE A 626 -4.99 -7.97 -32.92
CA ILE A 626 -5.96 -6.86 -32.89
C ILE A 626 -5.82 -5.99 -34.15
N GLU A 627 -4.59 -5.68 -34.54
CA GLU A 627 -4.25 -4.92 -35.75
C GLU A 627 -4.77 -5.57 -37.03
N ARG A 628 -4.69 -6.91 -37.14
CA ARG A 628 -5.19 -7.66 -38.30
C ARG A 628 -6.72 -7.57 -38.48
N LEU A 629 -7.46 -7.23 -37.43
CA LEU A 629 -8.93 -7.14 -37.44
C LEU A 629 -9.44 -5.75 -37.86
N GLU A 630 -8.60 -4.72 -37.81
CA GLU A 630 -8.90 -3.36 -38.23
C GLU A 630 -8.20 -3.08 -39.57
N LYS A 631 -8.94 -2.75 -40.63
CA LYS A 631 -8.34 -2.19 -41.87
C LYS A 631 -7.90 -0.74 -41.64
N ILE A 632 -7.09 -0.52 -40.61
CA ILE A 632 -6.46 0.75 -40.25
C ILE A 632 -5.01 0.63 -40.72
N ASP A 633 -4.38 1.76 -41.08
CA ASP A 633 -2.95 1.77 -41.35
C ASP A 633 -2.21 1.18 -40.13
N VAL A 634 -1.58 0.03 -40.37
CA VAL A 634 -0.76 -0.83 -39.49
C VAL A 634 0.06 -0.02 -38.45
N ALA A 635 0.62 1.08 -38.93
CA ALA A 635 1.39 2.07 -38.19
C ALA A 635 0.67 2.71 -37.00
N VAL A 636 -0.55 3.19 -37.23
CA VAL A 636 -1.33 3.97 -36.26
C VAL A 636 -2.10 3.05 -35.32
N SER A 637 -2.61 1.90 -35.79
CA SER A 637 -3.26 0.91 -34.92
C SER A 637 -2.27 0.26 -33.95
N PHE A 638 -1.02 -0.02 -34.33
CA PHE A 638 -0.05 -0.55 -33.37
C PHE A 638 0.31 0.50 -32.32
N ALA A 639 0.61 1.75 -32.69
CA ALA A 639 0.92 2.81 -31.73
C ALA A 639 -0.29 3.16 -30.84
N VAL A 640 -1.51 3.24 -31.39
CA VAL A 640 -2.73 3.60 -30.66
C VAL A 640 -3.27 2.44 -29.82
N ASN A 641 -3.27 1.19 -30.30
CA ASN A 641 -3.71 0.05 -29.50
C ASN A 641 -2.65 -0.35 -28.45
N THR A 642 -1.36 -0.31 -28.79
CA THR A 642 -0.28 -0.49 -27.80
C THR A 642 -0.40 0.63 -26.77
N THR A 643 -0.53 1.90 -27.15
CA THR A 643 -0.71 2.98 -26.15
C THR A 643 -2.04 2.89 -25.40
N LEU A 644 -3.18 2.55 -25.99
CA LEU A 644 -4.46 2.49 -25.25
C LEU A 644 -4.60 1.25 -24.34
N LEU A 645 -4.05 0.10 -24.74
CA LEU A 645 -4.05 -1.12 -23.92
C LEU A 645 -2.92 -1.16 -22.92
N ILE A 646 -1.78 -0.54 -23.24
CA ILE A 646 -0.54 -0.67 -22.47
C ILE A 646 -0.27 0.59 -21.63
N LEU A 647 -0.67 1.79 -22.06
CA LEU A 647 -0.36 3.02 -21.33
C LEU A 647 -1.06 3.18 -19.97
N PRO A 648 -2.34 2.78 -19.77
CA PRO A 648 -2.93 2.71 -18.44
C PRO A 648 -2.18 1.76 -17.49
N PHE A 649 -1.50 0.74 -18.03
CA PHE A 649 -0.63 -0.16 -17.28
C PHE A 649 0.75 0.46 -16.97
N PHE A 650 1.23 1.40 -17.80
CA PHE A 650 2.56 2.03 -17.70
C PHE A 650 2.58 3.29 -16.84
N LEU A 651 1.54 4.13 -16.89
CA LEU A 651 1.47 5.36 -16.10
C LEU A 651 1.37 5.12 -14.58
N THR A 652 1.04 3.89 -14.16
CA THR A 652 0.49 3.60 -12.83
C THR A 652 1.21 2.49 -12.07
N GLY A 653 2.33 1.96 -12.60
CA GLY A 653 3.06 0.84 -12.00
C GLY A 653 2.35 -0.52 -12.10
N GLY A 654 1.23 -0.59 -12.84
CA GLY A 654 0.54 -1.80 -13.24
C GLY A 654 -0.06 -2.63 -12.09
N ILE A 655 -1.40 -2.71 -12.10
CA ILE A 655 -2.33 -3.42 -11.21
C ILE A 655 -2.99 -2.51 -10.16
N ALA A 656 -2.29 -1.64 -9.43
CA ALA A 656 -2.89 -0.79 -8.39
C ALA A 656 -4.11 -0.02 -8.91
N ILE A 657 -3.96 0.70 -10.02
CA ILE A 657 -5.04 1.49 -10.61
C ILE A 657 -6.11 0.65 -11.33
N LEU A 658 -5.80 -0.53 -11.88
CA LEU A 658 -6.83 -1.40 -12.46
C LEU A 658 -7.66 -2.12 -11.37
N GLY A 659 -7.03 -2.42 -10.23
CA GLY A 659 -7.70 -2.80 -9.00
C GLY A 659 -8.57 -1.66 -8.46
N GLU A 660 -8.11 -0.42 -8.54
CA GLU A 660 -8.86 0.78 -8.15
C GLU A 660 -10.01 1.13 -9.13
N LEU A 661 -9.86 0.90 -10.44
CA LEU A 661 -10.92 1.03 -11.44
C LEU A 661 -11.94 -0.10 -11.34
N SER A 662 -11.56 -1.28 -10.84
CA SER A 662 -12.53 -2.33 -10.51
C SER A 662 -13.57 -1.86 -9.48
N TYR A 663 -13.26 -0.83 -8.67
CA TYR A 663 -14.24 -0.23 -7.75
C TYR A 663 -15.36 0.55 -8.41
N LEU A 664 -15.25 0.87 -9.70
CA LEU A 664 -16.38 1.36 -10.49
C LEU A 664 -17.53 0.34 -10.48
N ARG A 665 -17.23 -0.96 -10.30
CA ARG A 665 -18.24 -2.01 -10.06
C ARG A 665 -19.07 -1.71 -8.82
N TYR A 666 -18.46 -1.22 -7.74
CA TYR A 666 -19.16 -0.86 -6.50
C TYR A 666 -19.96 0.44 -6.63
N PHE A 667 -19.60 1.36 -7.52
CA PHE A 667 -20.44 2.51 -7.88
C PHE A 667 -21.70 2.06 -8.65
N ILE A 668 -21.57 1.06 -9.52
CA ILE A 668 -22.71 0.42 -10.19
C ILE A 668 -23.51 -0.44 -9.20
N TYR A 669 -22.89 -1.17 -8.27
CA TYR A 669 -23.61 -1.91 -7.23
C TYR A 669 -24.30 -0.98 -6.24
N ALA A 670 -23.72 0.19 -5.91
CA ALA A 670 -24.38 1.24 -5.15
C ALA A 670 -25.51 1.88 -5.97
N GLY A 671 -25.29 2.22 -7.24
CA GLY A 671 -26.32 2.76 -8.13
C GLY A 671 -27.44 1.77 -8.46
N ARG A 672 -27.10 0.47 -8.56
CA ARG A 672 -28.05 -0.64 -8.66
C ARG A 672 -28.75 -0.81 -7.34
N ALA A 673 -28.07 -0.92 -6.20
CA ALA A 673 -28.67 -0.99 -4.86
C ALA A 673 -29.65 0.17 -4.58
N LEU A 674 -29.31 1.39 -4.99
CA LEU A 674 -30.15 2.58 -4.93
C LEU A 674 -31.34 2.54 -5.90
N LYS A 675 -31.21 1.85 -7.04
CA LYS A 675 -32.32 1.58 -8.00
C LYS A 675 -33.12 0.31 -7.67
N THR A 676 -32.54 -0.66 -6.95
CA THR A 676 -33.04 -2.02 -6.70
C THR A 676 -33.36 -2.27 -5.24
N GLY A 677 -33.53 -1.22 -4.43
CA GLY A 677 -34.09 -1.31 -3.06
C GLY A 677 -33.29 -2.16 -2.08
N VAL A 678 -31.98 -2.34 -2.29
CA VAL A 678 -31.15 -3.19 -1.41
C VAL A 678 -31.01 -2.52 -0.04
N THR A 679 -30.96 -3.36 0.99
CA THR A 679 -31.06 -2.93 2.39
C THR A 679 -29.92 -1.98 2.78
N SER A 680 -30.23 -0.99 3.63
CA SER A 680 -29.36 0.13 3.97
C SER A 680 -27.97 -0.29 4.47
N ALA A 681 -27.84 -1.44 5.13
CA ALA A 681 -26.57 -1.96 5.62
C ALA A 681 -25.60 -2.43 4.53
N GLU A 682 -26.11 -3.08 3.48
CA GLU A 682 -25.31 -3.55 2.33
C GLU A 682 -24.92 -2.36 1.45
N ALA A 683 -25.87 -1.45 1.21
CA ALA A 683 -25.62 -0.19 0.50
C ALA A 683 -24.59 0.69 1.24
N VAL A 684 -24.58 0.69 2.58
CA VAL A 684 -23.63 1.46 3.39
C VAL A 684 -22.20 0.90 3.29
N MET A 685 -22.00 -0.43 3.24
CA MET A 685 -20.68 -1.02 2.95
C MET A 685 -20.18 -0.65 1.55
N TYR A 686 -21.05 -0.72 0.54
CA TYR A 686 -20.72 -0.33 -0.84
C TYR A 686 -20.40 1.19 -0.95
N VAL A 687 -21.21 2.05 -0.34
CA VAL A 687 -21.05 3.50 -0.36
C VAL A 687 -19.82 3.97 0.45
N ARG A 688 -19.45 3.27 1.53
CA ARG A 688 -18.26 3.61 2.32
C ARG A 688 -16.96 3.07 1.71
N GLY A 689 -16.97 1.90 1.07
CA GLY A 689 -15.85 1.39 0.26
C GLY A 689 -15.60 2.23 -1.00
N VAL A 690 -16.66 2.85 -1.54
CA VAL A 690 -16.60 3.83 -2.64
C VAL A 690 -15.76 5.06 -2.25
N ASN A 691 -15.87 5.60 -1.03
CA ASN A 691 -15.14 6.82 -0.66
C ASN A 691 -13.61 6.74 -0.75
N ALA A 692 -13.00 5.60 -0.41
CA ALA A 692 -11.54 5.42 -0.52
C ALA A 692 -11.07 5.14 -1.96
N ALA A 693 -11.91 4.47 -2.76
CA ALA A 693 -11.63 4.20 -4.18
C ALA A 693 -11.80 5.42 -5.09
N LEU A 694 -12.71 6.33 -4.73
CA LEU A 694 -13.00 7.55 -5.47
C LEU A 694 -11.81 8.52 -5.53
N GLU A 695 -10.95 8.51 -4.52
CA GLU A 695 -9.76 9.35 -4.46
C GLU A 695 -8.70 8.88 -5.47
N ALA A 696 -8.49 7.56 -5.57
CA ALA A 696 -7.57 6.95 -6.53
C ALA A 696 -8.07 7.02 -8.00
N ILE A 697 -9.37 6.74 -8.23
CA ILE A 697 -10.01 6.88 -9.56
C ILE A 697 -9.89 8.32 -10.09
N SER A 698 -9.90 9.31 -9.20
CA SER A 698 -9.82 10.73 -9.57
C SER A 698 -8.44 11.16 -10.07
N ILE A 699 -7.37 10.56 -9.54
CA ILE A 699 -5.98 10.76 -9.99
C ILE A 699 -5.80 10.13 -11.37
N THR A 700 -6.32 8.91 -11.57
CA THR A 700 -6.29 8.21 -12.86
C THR A 700 -7.05 8.96 -13.97
N ALA A 701 -8.23 9.51 -13.66
CA ALA A 701 -9.00 10.27 -14.63
C ALA A 701 -8.31 11.59 -15.03
N ALA A 702 -7.55 12.20 -14.11
CA ALA A 702 -6.78 13.42 -14.37
C ALA A 702 -5.50 13.16 -15.21
N GLU A 703 -4.84 12.02 -15.02
CA GLU A 703 -3.70 11.61 -15.86
C GLU A 703 -4.15 11.18 -17.26
N ALA A 704 -5.30 10.50 -17.36
CA ALA A 704 -5.91 10.16 -18.64
C ALA A 704 -6.38 11.40 -19.45
N SER A 705 -6.72 12.52 -18.79
CA SER A 705 -7.01 13.78 -19.49
C SER A 705 -5.75 14.46 -20.04
N LEU A 706 -4.58 14.29 -19.41
CA LEU A 706 -3.30 14.76 -19.97
C LEU A 706 -2.94 13.98 -21.25
N TYR A 707 -3.33 12.71 -21.32
CA TYR A 707 -3.22 11.90 -22.54
C TYR A 707 -4.17 12.38 -23.65
N TYR A 708 -5.39 12.82 -23.31
CA TYR A 708 -6.28 13.47 -24.28
C TYR A 708 -5.61 14.70 -24.89
N ASP A 709 -5.00 15.56 -24.08
CA ASP A 709 -4.27 16.74 -24.58
C ASP A 709 -3.09 16.33 -25.47
N ALA A 710 -2.35 15.27 -25.14
CA ALA A 710 -1.25 14.76 -25.96
C ALA A 710 -1.74 14.19 -27.32
N VAL A 711 -2.77 13.34 -27.32
CA VAL A 711 -3.33 12.73 -28.55
C VAL A 711 -4.05 13.76 -29.43
N TYR A 712 -4.78 14.68 -28.83
CA TYR A 712 -5.43 15.79 -29.53
C TYR A 712 -4.39 16.69 -30.22
N ASN A 713 -3.25 16.94 -29.56
CA ASN A 713 -2.14 17.70 -30.15
C ASN A 713 -1.36 16.91 -31.22
N LEU A 714 -1.33 15.58 -31.15
CA LEU A 714 -0.75 14.69 -32.18
C LEU A 714 -1.62 14.61 -33.44
N ASN A 715 -2.95 14.72 -33.31
CA ASN A 715 -3.92 14.55 -34.40
C ASN A 715 -4.22 15.81 -35.23
N GLN A 716 -3.50 16.91 -35.02
CA GLN A 716 -3.56 18.09 -35.91
C GLN A 716 -3.04 17.84 -37.34
N THR A 717 -2.74 16.59 -37.70
CA THR A 717 -2.31 16.15 -39.04
C THR A 717 -3.47 15.82 -40.00
N GLY A 718 -4.74 15.85 -39.55
CA GLY A 718 -5.91 15.95 -40.44
C GLY A 718 -6.72 14.67 -40.74
N ILE A 719 -6.64 13.62 -39.93
CA ILE A 719 -7.43 12.38 -40.11
C ILE A 719 -8.68 12.40 -39.22
N LYS A 720 -9.84 12.72 -39.82
CA LYS A 720 -11.11 13.01 -39.10
C LYS A 720 -11.79 11.84 -38.37
N GLU A 721 -11.50 10.59 -38.73
CA GLU A 721 -12.12 9.41 -38.09
C GLU A 721 -11.50 9.05 -36.73
N GLU A 722 -10.25 9.44 -36.50
CA GLU A 722 -9.51 9.18 -35.25
C GLU A 722 -9.80 10.24 -34.18
N GLU A 723 -10.11 11.47 -34.62
CA GLU A 723 -10.57 12.57 -33.77
C GLU A 723 -11.86 12.19 -33.01
N ALA A 724 -12.83 11.57 -33.68
CA ALA A 724 -14.08 11.12 -33.08
C ALA A 724 -13.89 10.02 -32.02
N LYS A 725 -12.91 9.12 -32.21
CA LYS A 725 -12.60 8.06 -31.24
C LYS A 725 -11.89 8.61 -30.00
N ALA A 726 -10.96 9.54 -30.17
CA ALA A 726 -10.31 10.26 -29.07
C ALA A 726 -11.31 11.14 -28.28
N GLU A 727 -12.23 11.81 -28.98
CA GLU A 727 -13.30 12.62 -28.39
C GLU A 727 -14.29 11.77 -27.56
N ASN A 728 -14.58 10.54 -28.02
CA ASN A 728 -15.43 9.61 -27.27
C ASN A 728 -14.76 9.06 -26.02
N LEU A 729 -13.45 8.78 -26.07
CA LEU A 729 -12.67 8.37 -24.90
C LEU A 729 -12.58 9.52 -23.86
N ALA A 730 -12.39 10.76 -24.32
CA ALA A 730 -12.39 11.95 -23.48
C ALA A 730 -13.74 12.18 -22.79
N ARG A 731 -14.85 11.97 -23.51
CA ARG A 731 -16.21 12.01 -22.93
C ARG A 731 -16.38 10.98 -21.81
N ILE A 732 -15.81 9.78 -21.93
CA ILE A 732 -15.91 8.74 -20.90
C ILE A 732 -15.14 9.12 -19.62
N TYR A 733 -13.93 9.65 -19.73
CA TYR A 733 -13.15 10.12 -18.57
C TYR A 733 -13.78 11.37 -17.91
N PHE A 734 -14.43 12.20 -18.70
CA PHE A 734 -15.29 13.28 -18.20
C PHE A 734 -16.48 12.75 -17.38
N TRP A 735 -17.20 11.72 -17.87
CA TRP A 735 -18.32 11.10 -17.13
C TRP A 735 -17.87 10.42 -15.83
N LEU A 736 -16.70 9.78 -15.82
CA LEU A 736 -16.09 9.22 -14.61
C LEU A 736 -15.76 10.30 -13.58
N SER A 737 -15.24 11.45 -14.04
CA SER A 737 -14.96 12.61 -13.19
C SER A 737 -16.23 13.24 -12.59
N LEU A 738 -17.34 13.25 -13.34
CA LEU A 738 -18.66 13.70 -12.85
C LEU A 738 -19.31 12.71 -11.87
N ALA A 739 -19.14 11.40 -12.08
CA ALA A 739 -19.66 10.36 -11.18
C ALA A 739 -18.93 10.37 -9.83
N THR A 740 -17.62 10.60 -9.83
CA THR A 740 -16.78 10.62 -8.61
C THR A 740 -16.99 11.88 -7.76
N ALA A 741 -17.39 12.98 -8.40
CA ALA A 741 -17.77 14.23 -7.75
C ALA A 741 -19.04 14.17 -6.88
N GLY A 742 -19.87 13.12 -7.04
CA GLY A 742 -21.03 12.89 -6.19
C GLY A 742 -20.70 12.36 -4.79
N ALA A 743 -19.46 11.88 -4.55
CA ALA A 743 -19.12 11.15 -3.32
C ALA A 743 -17.76 11.53 -2.69
N SER A 744 -16.85 12.18 -3.42
CA SER A 744 -15.65 12.82 -2.84
C SER A 744 -15.77 14.35 -2.85
N ILE A 745 -15.46 14.99 -1.72
CA ILE A 745 -15.52 16.45 -1.60
C ILE A 745 -14.43 17.10 -2.48
N PHE A 746 -13.27 16.47 -2.72
CA PHE A 746 -12.15 17.01 -3.51
C PHE A 746 -12.41 17.04 -5.02
N CYS A 747 -13.18 16.09 -5.54
CA CYS A 747 -13.45 15.95 -6.98
C CYS A 747 -14.61 16.84 -7.48
N ARG A 748 -15.45 17.33 -6.55
CA ARG A 748 -16.62 18.17 -6.86
C ARG A 748 -16.25 19.46 -7.60
N ASP A 749 -15.17 20.13 -7.22
CA ASP A 749 -14.79 21.42 -7.81
C ASP A 749 -14.29 21.28 -9.28
N ARG A 750 -13.54 20.21 -9.61
CA ARG A 750 -13.09 19.94 -11.00
C ARG A 750 -14.19 19.43 -11.91
N ALA A 751 -15.10 18.60 -11.39
CA ALA A 751 -16.29 18.16 -12.10
C ALA A 751 -17.26 19.30 -12.42
N LEU A 752 -17.35 20.30 -11.53
CA LEU A 752 -18.13 21.52 -11.74
C LEU A 752 -17.50 22.43 -12.80
N ASP A 753 -16.16 22.56 -12.85
CA ASP A 753 -15.47 23.31 -13.90
C ASP A 753 -15.58 22.64 -15.27
N LEU A 754 -15.45 21.31 -15.33
CA LEU A 754 -15.69 20.51 -16.53
C LEU A 754 -17.17 20.58 -16.98
N ALA A 755 -18.13 20.53 -16.06
CA ALA A 755 -19.55 20.69 -16.38
C ALA A 755 -19.88 22.08 -16.99
N ARG A 756 -19.06 23.10 -16.72
CA ARG A 756 -19.22 24.47 -17.26
C ARG A 756 -18.64 24.63 -18.67
N THR A 757 -17.73 23.76 -19.10
CA THR A 757 -17.07 23.86 -20.41
C THR A 757 -17.75 23.06 -21.51
N ILE A 758 -18.68 22.16 -21.18
CA ILE A 758 -19.39 21.32 -22.16
C ILE A 758 -20.62 22.00 -22.72
N ASP A 759 -20.77 21.99 -24.05
CA ASP A 759 -22.03 22.35 -24.72
C ASP A 759 -23.11 21.30 -24.41
N THR A 760 -24.01 21.64 -23.48
CA THR A 760 -25.10 20.79 -23.01
C THR A 760 -26.11 20.36 -24.10
N ASN A 761 -25.98 20.85 -25.33
CA ASN A 761 -26.83 20.45 -26.45
C ASN A 761 -26.35 19.19 -27.17
N THR A 762 -25.14 18.71 -26.88
CA THR A 762 -24.52 17.54 -27.53
C THR A 762 -24.60 16.25 -26.71
N ILE A 763 -25.25 16.31 -25.54
CA ILE A 763 -25.29 15.21 -24.56
C ILE A 763 -26.73 14.69 -24.31
N PRO A 764 -26.91 13.41 -23.94
CA PRO A 764 -28.22 12.84 -23.63
C PRO A 764 -28.98 13.58 -22.51
N LEU A 765 -30.31 13.57 -22.57
CA LEU A 765 -31.20 14.33 -21.66
C LEU A 765 -30.99 13.98 -20.17
N ASP A 766 -30.75 12.71 -19.85
CA ASP A 766 -30.49 12.27 -18.48
C ASP A 766 -29.16 12.84 -17.93
N ALA A 767 -28.17 12.95 -18.79
CA ALA A 767 -26.88 13.56 -18.52
C ALA A 767 -27.02 15.08 -18.28
N LYS A 768 -27.82 15.75 -19.10
CA LYS A 768 -28.20 17.17 -18.93
C LYS A 768 -28.94 17.40 -17.61
N ASN A 769 -29.88 16.52 -17.25
CA ASN A 769 -30.63 16.59 -15.99
C ASN A 769 -29.74 16.37 -14.76
N PHE A 770 -28.77 15.46 -14.84
CA PHE A 770 -27.81 15.22 -13.77
C PHE A 770 -26.83 16.39 -13.59
N ILE A 771 -26.29 16.94 -14.68
CA ILE A 771 -25.47 18.16 -14.69
C ILE A 771 -26.25 19.32 -14.06
N ASN A 772 -27.50 19.53 -14.47
CA ASN A 772 -28.36 20.57 -13.92
C ASN A 772 -28.67 20.36 -12.42
N LYS A 773 -28.76 19.11 -11.95
CA LYS A 773 -29.00 18.76 -10.55
C LYS A 773 -27.76 19.01 -9.67
N ILE A 774 -26.56 18.68 -10.15
CA ILE A 774 -25.29 18.98 -9.47
C ILE A 774 -25.08 20.49 -9.36
N LEU A 775 -25.28 21.22 -10.46
CA LEU A 775 -25.21 22.69 -10.47
C LEU A 775 -26.26 23.32 -9.53
N GLY A 776 -27.45 22.71 -9.41
CA GLY A 776 -28.51 23.13 -8.49
C GLY A 776 -28.21 22.89 -7.00
N ILE A 777 -27.47 21.84 -6.65
CA ILE A 777 -27.04 21.56 -5.26
C ILE A 777 -25.92 22.52 -4.83
N GLU A 778 -24.93 22.77 -5.69
CA GLU A 778 -23.90 23.80 -5.46
C GLU A 778 -24.54 25.16 -5.17
N THR A 779 -25.53 25.57 -5.98
CA THR A 779 -26.20 26.86 -5.79
C THR A 779 -26.88 26.99 -4.42
N LYS A 780 -27.51 25.93 -3.90
CA LYS A 780 -28.16 25.95 -2.58
C LYS A 780 -27.16 26.01 -1.42
N GLU A 781 -26.05 25.26 -1.50
CA GLU A 781 -25.02 25.26 -0.47
C GLU A 781 -24.23 26.57 -0.41
N LEU A 782 -23.91 27.15 -1.57
CA LEU A 782 -23.28 28.46 -1.66
C LEU A 782 -24.18 29.56 -1.07
N THR A 783 -25.49 29.46 -1.30
CA THR A 783 -26.47 30.40 -0.71
C THR A 783 -26.54 30.25 0.81
N ALA A 784 -26.52 29.03 1.35
CA ALA A 784 -26.53 28.79 2.79
C ALA A 784 -25.24 29.26 3.48
N PHE A 785 -24.08 29.07 2.84
CA PHE A 785 -22.82 29.59 3.35
C PHE A 785 -22.75 31.11 3.25
N GLU A 786 -23.22 31.71 2.16
CA GLU A 786 -23.32 33.17 2.03
C GLU A 786 -24.15 33.81 3.16
N GLN A 787 -25.28 33.19 3.52
CA GLN A 787 -26.11 33.62 4.66
C GLN A 787 -25.36 33.51 5.99
N LYS A 788 -24.49 32.50 6.17
CA LYS A 788 -23.65 32.37 7.37
C LYS A 788 -22.63 33.51 7.50
N LEU A 789 -22.28 34.18 6.40
CA LEU A 789 -21.38 35.32 6.36
C LEU A 789 -22.08 36.68 6.59
N ASP A 790 -23.41 36.71 6.77
CA ASP A 790 -24.18 37.96 6.90
C ASP A 790 -23.64 38.90 8.00
N ASP A 791 -23.11 38.32 9.09
CA ASP A 791 -22.55 39.06 10.23
C ASP A 791 -21.03 39.33 10.12
N ILE A 792 -20.40 39.03 8.97
CA ILE A 792 -18.95 39.14 8.73
C ILE A 792 -18.69 39.90 7.40
N PRO A 793 -18.85 41.24 7.40
CA PRO A 793 -19.05 42.02 6.18
C PRO A 793 -17.84 42.09 5.24
N THR A 794 -16.60 42.08 5.75
CA THR A 794 -15.40 42.13 4.89
C THR A 794 -15.21 40.81 4.16
N LEU A 795 -15.37 39.69 4.87
CA LEU A 795 -15.36 38.34 4.33
C LEU A 795 -16.51 38.11 3.36
N LYS A 796 -17.73 38.55 3.67
CA LYS A 796 -18.89 38.45 2.77
C LYS A 796 -18.69 39.24 1.49
N ASN A 797 -18.22 40.49 1.60
CA ASN A 797 -17.95 41.32 0.42
C ASN A 797 -16.87 40.70 -0.47
N LYS A 798 -15.77 40.17 0.12
CA LYS A 798 -14.74 39.49 -0.66
C LYS A 798 -15.17 38.13 -1.21
N TYR A 799 -15.94 37.35 -0.46
CA TYR A 799 -16.57 36.12 -0.93
C TYR A 799 -17.43 36.41 -2.17
N ASN A 800 -18.09 37.56 -2.22
CA ASN A 800 -18.89 38.00 -3.36
C ASN A 800 -18.10 38.69 -4.49
N GLN A 801 -16.96 39.34 -4.20
CA GLN A 801 -16.15 40.08 -5.18
C GLN A 801 -14.97 39.31 -5.79
N LEU A 802 -14.22 38.53 -5.00
CA LEU A 802 -12.94 37.91 -5.42
C LEU A 802 -13.08 36.47 -5.94
N LEU A 803 -14.24 35.85 -5.71
CA LEU A 803 -14.56 34.50 -6.16
C LEU A 803 -15.52 34.62 -7.35
N SER A 804 -15.04 35.20 -8.45
CA SER A 804 -15.82 35.49 -9.68
C SER A 804 -16.38 34.25 -10.38
N THR A 805 -15.99 33.06 -9.92
CA THR A 805 -16.55 31.78 -10.33
C THR A 805 -17.17 31.07 -9.12
N ASN A 806 -18.28 30.36 -9.35
CA ASN A 806 -18.90 29.52 -8.32
C ASN A 806 -17.91 28.45 -7.79
N ALA A 807 -16.92 28.02 -8.58
CA ALA A 807 -15.86 27.10 -8.13
C ALA A 807 -15.01 27.68 -7.00
N LYS A 808 -14.57 28.94 -7.11
CA LYS A 808 -13.80 29.58 -6.04
C LYS A 808 -14.66 29.79 -4.78
N LYS A 809 -15.96 30.11 -4.95
CA LYS A 809 -16.94 30.18 -3.83
C LYS A 809 -17.14 28.83 -3.15
N SER A 810 -17.27 27.76 -3.93
CA SER A 810 -17.42 26.38 -3.45
C SER A 810 -16.20 25.94 -2.65
N MET A 811 -15.00 26.11 -3.21
CA MET A 811 -13.75 25.75 -2.56
C MET A 811 -13.55 26.51 -1.24
N PHE A 812 -13.86 27.81 -1.21
CA PHE A 812 -13.78 28.62 0.02
C PHE A 812 -14.81 28.14 1.07
N SER A 813 -16.06 27.94 0.66
CA SER A 813 -17.14 27.43 1.52
C SER A 813 -16.82 26.07 2.10
N LYS A 814 -16.14 25.20 1.34
CA LYS A 814 -15.73 23.88 1.79
C LYS A 814 -14.57 23.93 2.79
N ASN A 815 -13.59 24.81 2.57
CA ASN A 815 -12.44 24.94 3.46
C ASN A 815 -12.83 25.49 4.84
N PHE A 816 -13.86 26.34 4.90
CA PHE A 816 -14.21 27.07 6.13
C PHE A 816 -15.67 26.90 6.58
N GLY A 817 -16.48 26.14 5.85
CA GLY A 817 -17.92 25.92 6.11
C GLY A 817 -18.23 25.37 7.49
N ASN A 818 -17.35 24.50 7.99
CA ASN A 818 -17.47 23.87 9.30
C ASN A 818 -16.98 24.76 10.46
N LEU A 819 -16.33 25.89 10.19
CA LEU A 819 -15.91 26.80 11.27
C LEU A 819 -17.13 27.41 11.97
N SER A 820 -16.99 27.65 13.27
CA SER A 820 -17.96 28.46 14.02
C SER A 820 -17.92 29.92 13.53
N LYS A 821 -18.87 30.75 13.95
CA LYS A 821 -18.86 32.18 13.62
C LYS A 821 -17.58 32.86 14.10
N GLU A 822 -17.04 32.45 15.25
CA GLU A 822 -15.78 32.93 15.81
C GLU A 822 -14.59 32.53 14.94
N GLY A 823 -14.54 31.28 14.47
CA GLY A 823 -13.49 30.82 13.54
C GLY A 823 -13.55 31.53 12.17
N LEU A 824 -14.75 31.85 11.68
CA LEU A 824 -14.91 32.62 10.44
C LEU A 824 -14.46 34.07 10.58
N LYS A 825 -14.58 34.69 11.77
CA LYS A 825 -14.04 36.04 12.02
C LYS A 825 -12.52 36.09 11.91
N GLU A 826 -11.84 34.98 12.17
CA GLU A 826 -10.38 34.91 11.99
C GLU A 826 -9.94 35.02 10.52
N LEU A 827 -10.88 34.85 9.59
CA LEU A 827 -10.69 34.99 8.14
C LEU A 827 -11.10 36.37 7.62
N ASP A 828 -11.64 37.25 8.48
CA ASP A 828 -12.19 38.56 8.12
C ASP A 828 -11.09 39.62 7.86
N SER A 829 -10.12 39.25 7.03
CA SER A 829 -8.98 40.08 6.66
C SER A 829 -8.67 39.93 5.17
N ASN A 830 -8.39 41.07 4.53
CA ASN A 830 -8.07 41.11 3.11
C ASN A 830 -6.84 40.29 2.75
N ASP A 831 -5.82 40.29 3.60
CA ASP A 831 -4.56 39.59 3.38
C ASP A 831 -4.74 38.08 3.54
N VAL A 832 -5.51 37.66 4.54
CA VAL A 832 -5.81 36.25 4.82
C VAL A 832 -6.54 35.61 3.63
N ILE A 833 -7.56 36.30 3.11
CA ILE A 833 -8.33 35.83 1.96
C ILE A 833 -7.45 35.81 0.70
N ASN A 834 -6.61 36.82 0.49
CA ASN A 834 -5.70 36.86 -0.67
C ASN A 834 -4.65 35.74 -0.60
N ASN A 835 -4.13 35.42 0.58
CA ASN A 835 -3.22 34.29 0.78
C ASN A 835 -3.88 32.96 0.50
N TRP A 836 -5.13 32.78 0.97
CA TRP A 836 -5.92 31.60 0.62
C TRP A 836 -6.08 31.48 -0.90
N ILE A 837 -6.40 32.57 -1.60
CA ILE A 837 -6.52 32.58 -3.07
C ILE A 837 -5.21 32.17 -3.72
N LYS A 838 -4.08 32.74 -3.30
CA LYS A 838 -2.74 32.40 -3.82
C LYS A 838 -2.44 30.90 -3.69
N LEU A 839 -2.71 30.30 -2.53
CA LEU A 839 -2.48 28.87 -2.30
C LEU A 839 -3.45 27.99 -3.09
N ALA A 840 -4.71 28.42 -3.21
CA ALA A 840 -5.73 27.74 -3.98
C ALA A 840 -5.36 27.71 -5.48
N ASP A 841 -4.92 28.84 -6.04
CA ASP A 841 -4.50 28.95 -7.45
C ASP A 841 -3.25 28.10 -7.76
N ASN A 842 -2.43 27.79 -6.75
CA ASN A 842 -1.27 26.89 -6.86
C ASN A 842 -1.56 25.44 -6.44
N ASN A 843 -2.83 25.09 -6.16
CA ASN A 843 -3.27 23.77 -5.71
C ASN A 843 -2.52 23.23 -4.47
N ILE A 844 -2.27 24.08 -3.48
CA ILE A 844 -1.59 23.72 -2.24
C ILE A 844 -2.64 23.34 -1.18
N GLU A 845 -2.53 22.14 -0.61
CA GLU A 845 -3.51 21.58 0.34
C GLU A 845 -3.56 22.30 1.69
N ASP A 846 -2.42 22.83 2.14
CA ASP A 846 -2.27 23.53 3.42
C ASP A 846 -2.98 24.90 3.46
N ARG A 847 -3.74 25.26 2.42
CA ARG A 847 -4.60 26.45 2.35
C ARG A 847 -5.71 26.49 3.42
N THR A 848 -6.04 25.37 4.04
CA THR A 848 -7.01 25.29 5.15
C THR A 848 -6.42 25.68 6.50
N LEU A 849 -5.08 25.75 6.60
CA LEU A 849 -4.38 25.99 7.87
C LEU A 849 -4.31 27.49 8.18
N LEU A 850 -5.00 27.92 9.24
CA LEU A 850 -5.07 29.33 9.65
C LEU A 850 -3.69 29.95 9.89
N ASN A 851 -2.75 29.20 10.46
CA ASN A 851 -1.36 29.63 10.70
C ASN A 851 -0.54 29.84 9.41
N VAL A 852 -0.95 29.24 8.28
CA VAL A 852 -0.35 29.46 6.95
C VAL A 852 -0.97 30.70 6.32
N ILE A 853 -2.29 30.74 6.15
CA ILE A 853 -2.97 31.82 5.41
C ILE A 853 -2.95 33.16 6.14
N LYS A 854 -2.76 33.18 7.47
CA LYS A 854 -2.56 34.43 8.22
C LYS A 854 -1.16 35.03 8.07
N ASN A 855 -0.21 34.33 7.46
CA ASN A 855 1.15 34.79 7.32
C ASN A 855 1.57 34.86 5.84
N ASN A 856 1.73 36.09 5.34
CA ASN A 856 2.09 36.36 3.95
C ASN A 856 3.42 35.69 3.56
N GLU A 857 4.45 35.83 4.40
CA GLU A 857 5.79 35.27 4.10
C GLU A 857 5.76 33.75 4.04
N VAL A 858 5.05 33.10 4.97
CA VAL A 858 4.89 31.64 4.97
C VAL A 858 4.11 31.20 3.74
N THR A 859 3.02 31.90 3.41
CA THR A 859 2.23 31.63 2.20
C THR A 859 3.07 31.74 0.93
N ASP A 860 3.87 32.80 0.80
CA ASP A 860 4.73 33.00 -0.37
C ASP A 860 5.84 31.92 -0.43
N ALA A 861 6.33 31.46 0.73
CA ALA A 861 7.25 30.31 0.80
C ALA A 861 6.62 29.02 0.30
N TYR A 862 5.37 28.74 0.71
CA TYR A 862 4.59 27.62 0.20
C TYR A 862 4.50 27.65 -1.33
N VAL A 863 4.09 28.79 -1.90
CA VAL A 863 4.00 28.95 -3.37
C VAL A 863 5.36 28.74 -4.04
N LYS A 864 6.42 29.33 -3.48
CA LYS A 864 7.78 29.25 -4.04
C LYS A 864 8.35 27.81 -4.04
N TYR A 865 8.23 27.10 -2.92
CA TYR A 865 8.81 25.76 -2.77
C TYR A 865 7.97 24.69 -3.47
N TYR A 866 6.65 24.81 -3.50
CA TYR A 866 5.78 23.92 -4.29
C TYR A 866 5.88 24.15 -5.79
N GLY A 867 6.35 25.33 -6.23
CA GLY A 867 6.60 25.63 -7.64
C GLY A 867 7.77 24.88 -8.27
N ASP A 868 8.61 24.21 -7.46
CA ASP A 868 9.70 23.35 -7.94
C ASP A 868 9.31 21.87 -7.79
N ASN A 869 9.31 21.11 -8.89
CA ASN A 869 8.82 19.73 -8.90
C ASN A 869 9.63 18.80 -7.97
N SER A 870 10.94 18.98 -7.89
CA SER A 870 11.82 18.13 -7.09
C SER A 870 11.57 18.34 -5.59
N LEU A 871 11.39 19.60 -5.17
CA LEU A 871 11.06 19.95 -3.80
C LEU A 871 9.61 19.61 -3.43
N LYS A 872 8.68 19.78 -4.37
CA LYS A 872 7.26 19.44 -4.19
C LYS A 872 7.08 17.97 -3.82
N THR A 873 7.74 17.04 -4.53
CA THR A 873 7.64 15.60 -4.26
C THR A 873 8.06 15.27 -2.83
N GLU A 874 9.17 15.87 -2.35
CA GLU A 874 9.67 15.62 -1.00
C GLU A 874 8.83 16.33 0.08
N LEU A 875 8.27 17.51 -0.20
CA LEU A 875 7.34 18.17 0.71
C LEU A 875 6.03 17.37 0.87
N LEU A 876 5.54 16.76 -0.20
CA LEU A 876 4.36 15.88 -0.16
C LEU A 876 4.62 14.59 0.64
N SER A 877 5.88 14.14 0.76
CA SER A 877 6.28 13.02 1.63
C SER A 877 6.15 13.34 3.13
N SER A 878 6.00 14.62 3.48
CA SER A 878 6.02 15.14 4.85
C SER A 878 4.61 15.55 5.29
N ASN A 879 4.30 15.44 6.57
CA ASN A 879 2.97 15.83 7.08
C ASN A 879 2.84 17.36 7.22
N ALA A 880 1.61 17.86 7.39
CA ALA A 880 1.33 19.31 7.46
C ALA A 880 2.11 20.05 8.56
N THR A 881 2.40 19.40 9.68
CA THR A 881 3.17 20.01 10.79
C THR A 881 4.64 20.17 10.41
N GLU A 882 5.21 19.15 9.77
CA GLU A 882 6.59 19.18 9.26
C GLU A 882 6.75 20.24 8.16
N ARG A 883 5.80 20.28 7.20
CA ARG A 883 5.79 21.28 6.13
C ARG A 883 5.72 22.70 6.66
N TYR A 884 4.81 22.95 7.62
CA TYR A 884 4.71 24.26 8.25
C TYR A 884 5.99 24.63 9.00
N ALA A 885 6.58 23.73 9.77
CA ALA A 885 7.81 23.97 10.52
C ALA A 885 8.99 24.29 9.58
N PHE A 886 9.13 23.55 8.49
CA PHE A 886 10.15 23.79 7.47
C PHE A 886 9.94 25.14 6.77
N LEU A 887 8.76 25.35 6.18
CA LEU A 887 8.48 26.52 5.36
C LEU A 887 8.43 27.82 6.18
N SER A 888 7.99 27.75 7.44
CA SER A 888 8.08 28.89 8.36
C SER A 888 9.51 29.28 8.72
N LYS A 889 10.45 28.33 8.65
CA LYS A 889 11.87 28.55 8.91
C LYS A 889 12.61 29.14 7.70
N VAL A 890 12.26 28.75 6.48
CA VAL A 890 12.98 29.12 5.25
C VAL A 890 12.33 30.25 4.44
N LYS A 891 11.20 30.79 4.92
CA LYS A 891 10.25 31.64 4.18
C LYS A 891 10.78 32.83 3.37
N THR A 892 11.92 33.40 3.72
CA THR A 892 12.46 34.62 3.08
C THR A 892 13.80 34.44 2.36
N ASP A 893 14.44 33.27 2.45
CA ASP A 893 15.84 33.14 2.05
C ASP A 893 16.01 32.50 0.66
N GLN A 894 16.45 33.29 -0.31
CA GLN A 894 16.67 32.84 -1.69
C GLN A 894 17.88 31.90 -1.81
N ALA A 895 18.93 32.11 -1.02
CA ALA A 895 20.12 31.25 -1.04
C ALA A 895 19.79 29.86 -0.48
N VAL A 896 19.01 29.82 0.60
CA VAL A 896 18.50 28.58 1.21
C VAL A 896 17.59 27.83 0.23
N PHE A 897 16.67 28.52 -0.45
CA PHE A 897 15.85 27.90 -1.49
C PHE A 897 16.70 27.28 -2.61
N ASN A 898 17.67 28.02 -3.15
CA ASN A 898 18.54 27.52 -4.21
C ASN A 898 19.37 26.31 -3.76
N ALA A 899 19.79 26.27 -2.49
CA ALA A 899 20.55 25.15 -1.94
C ALA A 899 19.70 23.88 -1.80
N TYR A 900 18.47 23.96 -1.32
CA TYR A 900 17.55 22.81 -1.30
C TYR A 900 17.14 22.37 -2.71
N LYS A 901 16.96 23.31 -3.64
CA LYS A 901 16.67 23.01 -5.04
C LYS A 901 17.81 22.25 -5.72
N ALA A 902 19.06 22.60 -5.40
CA ALA A 902 20.23 21.94 -5.96
C ALA A 902 20.47 20.53 -5.40
N ASP A 903 20.02 20.27 -4.17
CA ASP A 903 20.21 18.99 -3.47
C ASP A 903 19.00 18.71 -2.57
N THR A 904 18.09 17.86 -3.05
CA THR A 904 16.86 17.51 -2.36
C THR A 904 17.08 16.57 -1.16
N ASP A 905 18.22 15.88 -1.09
CA ASP A 905 18.56 15.02 0.06
C ASP A 905 18.78 15.85 1.33
N LEU A 906 19.08 17.14 1.19
CA LEU A 906 19.08 18.08 2.32
C LEU A 906 17.71 18.18 2.99
N LEU A 907 16.61 18.07 2.23
CA LEU A 907 15.27 18.13 2.82
C LEU A 907 14.95 16.84 3.60
N LYS A 908 15.41 15.68 3.10
CA LYS A 908 15.34 14.41 3.84
C LYS A 908 16.18 14.46 5.12
N ALA A 909 17.41 14.96 5.05
CA ALA A 909 18.28 15.11 6.20
C ALA A 909 17.72 16.13 7.21
N TRP A 910 17.08 17.20 6.73
CA TRP A 910 16.36 18.16 7.58
C TRP A 910 15.23 17.46 8.33
N LYS A 911 14.42 16.63 7.64
CA LYS A 911 13.33 15.85 8.24
C LYS A 911 13.84 14.87 9.30
N ASN A 912 14.92 14.15 9.02
CA ASN A 912 15.56 13.25 9.98
C ASN A 912 16.01 14.02 11.24
N SER A 913 16.63 15.19 11.06
CA SER A 913 17.10 16.04 12.15
C SER A 913 15.95 16.67 12.94
N TYR A 914 14.87 17.06 12.26
CA TYR A 914 13.67 17.59 12.89
C TYR A 914 12.94 16.50 13.68
N ASN A 915 12.88 15.26 13.18
CA ASN A 915 12.16 14.18 13.83
C ASN A 915 12.94 13.51 14.97
N GLU A 916 14.26 13.59 15.00
CA GLU A 916 15.08 13.03 16.07
C GLU A 916 15.00 13.84 17.38
N VAL A 917 14.42 13.22 18.42
CA VAL A 917 14.07 13.88 19.70
C VAL A 917 15.28 14.50 20.39
N ASN A 918 16.45 13.85 20.34
CA ASN A 918 17.65 14.31 21.06
C ASN A 918 18.26 15.59 20.46
N ILE A 919 18.13 15.81 19.15
CA ILE A 919 18.76 16.95 18.46
C ILE A 919 17.76 17.99 17.97
N ARG A 920 16.46 17.68 17.87
CA ARG A 920 15.41 18.57 17.35
C ARG A 920 15.47 19.99 17.91
N ASN A 921 15.56 20.12 19.23
CA ASN A 921 15.55 21.43 19.89
C ASN A 921 16.78 22.25 19.49
N ASN A 922 17.97 21.66 19.52
CA ASN A 922 19.22 22.33 19.17
C ASN A 922 19.28 22.65 17.66
N PHE A 923 18.79 21.72 16.83
CA PHE A 923 18.70 21.91 15.38
C PHE A 923 17.74 23.06 15.00
N ASN A 924 16.62 23.21 15.71
CA ASN A 924 15.65 24.28 15.45
C ASN A 924 16.13 25.67 15.89
N ILE A 925 17.12 25.75 16.79
CA ILE A 925 17.77 27.02 17.18
C ILE A 925 18.61 27.59 16.03
N LEU A 926 19.22 26.74 15.19
CA LEU A 926 20.05 27.18 14.06
C LEU A 926 19.26 28.05 13.08
N THR A 927 19.90 29.03 12.45
CA THR A 927 19.31 29.74 11.29
C THR A 927 19.15 28.79 10.11
N SER A 928 18.25 29.09 9.16
CA SER A 928 18.03 28.26 7.95
C SER A 928 19.33 27.98 7.19
N GLN A 929 20.20 28.99 7.04
CA GLN A 929 21.50 28.82 6.39
C GLN A 929 22.44 27.90 7.20
N ARG A 930 22.44 28.01 8.53
CA ARG A 930 23.23 27.12 9.40
C ARG A 930 22.70 25.70 9.40
N GLN A 931 21.38 25.52 9.30
CA GLN A 931 20.78 24.20 9.12
C GLN A 931 21.30 23.57 7.83
N ILE A 932 21.29 24.28 6.70
CA ILE A 932 21.84 23.74 5.45
C ILE A 932 23.31 23.36 5.59
N ASN A 933 24.13 24.23 6.20
CA ASN A 933 25.56 23.96 6.34
C ASN A 933 25.82 22.76 7.26
N TRP A 934 25.04 22.64 8.33
CA TRP A 934 25.05 21.47 9.20
C TRP A 934 24.64 20.20 8.44
N LEU A 935 23.56 20.26 7.65
CA LEU A 935 23.04 19.11 6.91
C LEU A 935 24.01 18.64 5.83
N LYS A 936 24.58 19.57 5.04
CA LYS A 936 25.59 19.27 4.02
C LYS A 936 26.82 18.57 4.59
N ARG A 937 27.22 18.95 5.81
CA ARG A 937 28.47 18.50 6.42
C ARG A 937 28.30 17.25 7.30
N TYR A 938 27.17 17.13 7.98
CA TYR A 938 26.94 16.08 8.99
C TYR A 938 25.63 15.33 8.80
N GLY A 939 24.59 15.96 8.25
CA GLY A 939 23.24 15.39 8.15
C GLY A 939 23.05 14.36 7.03
N LEU A 940 23.90 14.36 6.01
CA LEU A 940 23.87 13.39 4.91
C LEU A 940 24.65 12.09 5.20
N SER A 941 25.40 12.03 6.31
CA SER A 941 26.18 10.85 6.71
C SER A 941 25.57 10.19 7.93
N ASP A 942 25.16 8.92 7.80
CA ASP A 942 24.57 8.16 8.90
C ASP A 942 25.49 8.07 10.12
N GLU A 943 26.80 7.83 9.93
CA GLU A 943 27.77 7.75 11.03
C GLU A 943 27.85 9.07 11.82
N LEU A 944 27.91 10.20 11.12
CA LEU A 944 28.06 11.52 11.73
C LEU A 944 26.74 11.99 12.37
N PHE A 945 25.62 11.68 11.74
CA PHE A 945 24.28 11.91 12.30
C PHE A 945 24.08 11.10 13.60
N LEU A 946 24.50 9.83 13.63
CA LEU A 946 24.45 9.00 14.85
C LEU A 946 25.32 9.57 15.97
N ARG A 947 26.49 10.13 15.67
CA ARG A 947 27.33 10.81 16.68
C ARG A 947 26.64 12.07 17.21
N ALA A 948 26.08 12.91 16.33
CA ALA A 948 25.32 14.08 16.74
C ALA A 948 24.09 13.74 17.60
N LYS A 949 23.40 12.64 17.26
CA LYS A 949 22.29 12.10 18.06
C LYS A 949 22.72 11.70 19.48
N ASN A 950 23.90 11.09 19.61
CA ASN A 950 24.43 10.66 20.90
C ASN A 950 25.03 11.82 21.72
N ASN A 951 25.48 12.87 21.04
CA ASN A 951 26.09 14.07 21.63
C ASN A 951 25.40 15.36 21.09
N PRO A 952 24.16 15.66 21.52
CA PRO A 952 23.36 16.75 20.92
C PRO A 952 23.95 18.15 21.13
N ASP A 953 24.86 18.32 22.09
CA ASP A 953 25.58 19.58 22.34
C ASP A 953 26.50 20.01 21.19
N ILE A 954 26.85 19.08 20.27
CA ILE A 954 27.64 19.40 19.08
C ILE A 954 26.94 20.48 18.24
N LEU A 955 25.61 20.46 18.13
CA LEU A 955 24.84 21.48 17.40
C LEU A 955 24.96 22.87 18.05
N LEU A 956 25.03 22.93 19.39
CA LEU A 956 25.23 24.18 20.12
C LEU A 956 26.66 24.69 19.93
N SER A 957 27.65 23.79 19.93
CA SER A 957 29.04 24.11 19.63
C SER A 957 29.18 24.63 18.21
N PHE A 958 28.65 23.89 17.22
CA PHE A 958 28.61 24.31 15.82
C PHE A 958 28.01 25.71 15.70
N ASN A 959 26.85 25.96 16.31
CA ASN A 959 26.21 27.28 16.27
C ASN A 959 27.11 28.38 16.84
N LYS A 960 27.81 28.11 17.94
CA LYS A 960 28.68 29.06 18.66
C LYS A 960 29.95 29.39 17.87
N TYR A 961 30.61 28.39 17.29
CA TYR A 961 31.84 28.58 16.51
C TYR A 961 31.57 29.14 15.11
N TYR A 962 30.39 28.90 14.54
CA TYR A 962 30.00 29.39 13.22
C TYR A 962 29.86 30.94 13.15
N ASP A 963 29.65 31.60 14.28
CA ASP A 963 29.60 33.07 14.38
C ASP A 963 30.98 33.74 14.22
N GLU A 964 32.07 32.99 14.34
CA GLU A 964 33.45 33.51 14.28
C GLU A 964 34.15 33.00 13.01
N SER A 965 34.07 33.80 11.94
CA SER A 965 34.57 33.43 10.60
C SER A 965 36.05 33.00 10.58
N ALA A 966 36.88 33.57 11.47
CA ALA A 966 38.28 33.17 11.64
C ALA A 966 38.44 31.76 12.22
N LEU A 967 37.56 31.34 13.14
CA LEU A 967 37.61 30.01 13.76
C LEU A 967 37.09 28.94 12.81
N ILE A 968 35.94 29.17 12.18
CA ILE A 968 35.36 28.18 11.28
C ILE A 968 36.26 27.93 10.08
N SER A 969 36.91 28.98 9.54
CA SER A 969 37.88 28.83 8.44
C SER A 969 39.13 28.06 8.88
N LYS A 970 39.58 28.18 10.14
CA LYS A 970 40.71 27.41 10.66
C LYS A 970 40.34 25.94 10.88
N ILE A 971 39.15 25.67 11.42
CA ILE A 971 38.60 24.30 11.56
C ILE A 971 38.46 23.65 10.17
N GLU A 972 37.91 24.39 9.20
CA GLU A 972 37.71 23.93 7.81
C GLU A 972 39.00 23.65 7.06
N ASN A 973 40.04 24.46 7.25
CA ASN A 973 41.29 24.33 6.49
C ASN A 973 42.24 23.27 7.05
N TYR A 974 42.14 22.91 8.32
CA TYR A 974 43.12 22.03 9.00
C TYR A 974 42.59 20.69 9.48
N SER A 975 41.27 20.53 9.57
CA SER A 975 40.68 19.21 9.74
C SER A 975 40.93 18.38 8.48
N ASN A 976 41.67 17.29 8.60
CA ASN A 976 41.94 16.40 7.46
C ASN A 976 40.70 15.56 7.12
N ASN A 977 39.70 15.48 8.02
CA ASN A 977 38.43 14.81 7.82
C ASN A 977 37.37 15.35 8.79
N ILE A 978 36.13 15.50 8.30
CA ILE A 978 34.90 15.86 9.06
C ILE A 978 34.79 15.15 10.43
N LYS A 979 35.35 13.94 10.60
CA LYS A 979 35.42 13.23 11.89
C LYS A 979 36.22 13.97 12.99
N GLU A 980 37.32 14.64 12.63
CA GLU A 980 38.18 15.38 13.56
C GLU A 980 37.49 16.66 14.07
N GLU A 981 36.67 17.29 13.23
CA GLU A 981 35.87 18.47 13.59
C GLU A 981 34.79 18.14 14.62
N ILE A 982 34.09 17.01 14.44
CA ILE A 982 33.10 16.55 15.42
C ILE A 982 33.78 16.29 16.76
N ILE A 983 34.96 15.66 16.76
CA ILE A 983 35.73 15.40 17.98
C ILE A 983 36.16 16.72 18.65
N PHE A 984 36.55 17.72 17.87
CA PHE A 984 36.86 19.05 18.38
C PHE A 984 35.63 19.69 19.05
N PHE A 985 34.47 19.65 18.41
CA PHE A 985 33.23 20.18 18.99
C PHE A 985 32.71 19.39 20.21
N GLU A 986 33.03 18.10 20.31
CA GLU A 986 32.77 17.28 21.50
C GLU A 986 33.67 17.69 22.68
N ARG A 987 34.96 17.95 22.42
CA ARG A 987 35.97 18.20 23.46
C ARG A 987 35.99 19.65 23.95
N PHE A 988 35.85 20.60 23.03
CA PHE A 988 35.99 22.03 23.29
C PHE A 988 34.69 22.81 23.03
N GLY A 989 33.58 22.08 23.00
CA GLY A 989 32.25 22.60 22.72
C GLY A 989 31.65 23.51 23.79
N SER A 990 30.40 23.92 23.55
CA SER A 990 29.59 24.95 24.24
C SER A 990 29.63 25.00 25.78
N LYS A 991 30.12 23.97 26.47
CA LYS A 991 30.22 23.88 27.94
C LYS A 991 31.47 24.53 28.54
N ASN A 992 32.46 24.93 27.75
CA ASN A 992 33.67 25.56 28.28
C ASN A 992 33.91 26.94 27.64
N GLU A 993 33.36 27.97 28.28
CA GLU A 993 33.44 29.36 27.81
C GLU A 993 34.90 29.84 27.70
N GLU A 994 35.77 29.37 28.59
CA GLU A 994 37.19 29.72 28.60
C GLU A 994 37.90 29.26 27.32
N TRP A 995 37.64 28.02 26.87
CA TRP A 995 38.21 27.50 25.62
C TRP A 995 37.67 28.22 24.38
N PHE A 996 36.38 28.53 24.37
CA PHE A 996 35.83 29.29 23.25
C PHE A 996 36.48 30.67 23.14
N GLN A 997 36.64 31.40 24.26
CA GLN A 997 37.32 32.69 24.28
C GLN A 997 38.81 32.57 23.94
N PHE A 998 39.46 31.48 24.38
CA PHE A 998 40.85 31.19 24.05
C PHE A 998 41.04 31.02 22.54
N PHE A 999 40.27 30.14 21.90
CA PHE A 999 40.38 29.92 20.45
C PHE A 999 39.95 31.16 19.66
N LYS A 1000 38.90 31.86 20.11
CA LYS A 1000 38.49 33.14 19.51
C LYS A 1000 39.62 34.16 19.46
N ASN A 1001 40.38 34.28 20.56
CA ASN A 1001 41.51 35.19 20.63
C ASN A 1001 42.78 34.64 19.95
N ASN A 1002 42.88 33.31 19.79
CA ASN A 1002 44.04 32.62 19.20
C ASN A 1002 43.59 31.54 18.17
N PRO A 1003 43.09 31.92 16.99
CA PRO A 1003 42.52 30.96 16.02
C PRO A 1003 43.53 29.93 15.50
N ASP A 1004 44.83 30.26 15.50
CA ASP A 1004 45.90 29.37 15.05
C ASP A 1004 46.17 28.21 16.02
N GLU A 1005 45.79 28.34 17.29
CA GLU A 1005 45.93 27.28 18.29
C GLU A 1005 45.00 26.08 18.00
N ILE A 1006 43.95 26.28 17.21
CA ILE A 1006 43.11 25.19 16.69
C ILE A 1006 43.95 24.21 15.87
N ILE A 1007 44.96 24.70 15.14
CA ILE A 1007 45.85 23.89 14.30
C ILE A 1007 46.73 23.01 15.17
N PHE A 1008 47.20 23.55 16.29
CA PHE A 1008 47.99 22.79 17.26
C PHE A 1008 47.16 21.66 17.85
N GLU A 1009 45.93 21.94 18.28
CA GLU A 1009 45.03 20.94 18.86
C GLU A 1009 44.52 19.88 17.86
N LEU A 1010 44.28 20.25 16.61
CA LEU A 1010 43.90 19.31 15.55
C LEU A 1010 45.10 18.52 14.99
N GLY A 1011 46.32 19.06 15.08
CA GLY A 1011 47.52 18.52 14.43
C GLY A 1011 48.49 17.73 15.34
N LEU A 1012 48.28 17.70 16.66
CA LEU A 1012 49.27 17.16 17.62
C LEU A 1012 49.47 15.64 17.59
N TYR A 1013 48.50 14.86 17.11
CA TYR A 1013 48.54 13.39 17.22
C TYR A 1013 48.14 12.70 15.92
N SER A 1014 49.03 11.88 15.37
CA SER A 1014 48.80 11.13 14.13
C SER A 1014 47.86 9.95 14.34
N GLU A 1015 47.77 9.41 15.57
CA GLU A 1015 46.88 8.32 15.92
C GLU A 1015 46.31 8.47 17.32
N ARG A 1016 45.04 8.08 17.47
CA ARG A 1016 44.32 8.07 18.74
C ARG A 1016 43.68 6.70 18.96
N LEU A 1017 44.12 5.99 20.00
CA LEU A 1017 43.63 4.66 20.36
C LEU A 1017 43.03 4.68 21.75
N VAL A 1018 41.79 4.20 21.91
CA VAL A 1018 41.20 4.00 23.23
C VAL A 1018 41.34 2.53 23.63
N LYS A 1019 42.15 2.28 24.67
CA LYS A 1019 42.40 0.93 25.20
C LYS A 1019 41.74 0.77 26.57
N THR A 1020 41.48 -0.48 26.94
CA THR A 1020 40.92 -0.85 28.25
C THR A 1020 41.94 -1.68 29.01
N PHE A 1021 42.17 -1.35 30.28
CA PHE A 1021 43.04 -2.11 31.18
C PHE A 1021 42.23 -2.85 32.25
N ASN A 1022 42.48 -4.15 32.40
CA ASN A 1022 41.80 -5.05 33.35
C ASN A 1022 40.26 -4.99 33.33
N ASN A 1023 39.65 -4.65 32.19
CA ASN A 1023 38.19 -4.46 32.01
C ASN A 1023 37.55 -3.41 32.94
N LEU A 1024 38.35 -2.57 33.60
CA LEU A 1024 37.87 -1.66 34.66
C LEU A 1024 38.07 -0.18 34.29
N TYR A 1025 39.14 0.17 33.57
CA TYR A 1025 39.43 1.57 33.23
C TYR A 1025 39.85 1.72 31.77
N ARG A 1026 39.33 2.77 31.13
CA ARG A 1026 39.70 3.16 29.76
C ARG A 1026 40.82 4.20 29.82
N TYR A 1027 41.81 4.07 28.96
CA TYR A 1027 42.81 5.10 28.75
C TYR A 1027 42.99 5.32 27.26
N GLU A 1028 43.37 6.55 26.94
CA GLU A 1028 43.62 7.01 25.60
C GLU A 1028 45.13 7.06 25.36
N VAL A 1029 45.53 6.58 24.19
CA VAL A 1029 46.90 6.63 23.68
C VAL A 1029 46.91 7.62 22.54
N LEU A 1030 47.67 8.69 22.71
CA LEU A 1030 47.87 9.74 21.73
C LEU A 1030 49.30 9.63 21.19
N VAL A 1031 49.43 9.36 19.90
CA VAL A 1031 50.73 9.08 19.27
C VAL A 1031 51.16 10.27 18.42
N SER A 1032 52.39 10.73 18.61
CA SER A 1032 53.10 11.67 17.74
C SER A 1032 54.40 11.04 17.24
N THR A 1033 55.17 11.77 16.43
CA THR A 1033 56.42 11.27 15.83
C THR A 1033 57.45 10.82 16.88
N ASP A 1034 57.58 11.57 17.96
CA ASP A 1034 58.63 11.39 18.99
C ASP A 1034 58.07 11.25 20.42
N GLU A 1035 56.75 11.29 20.60
CA GLU A 1035 56.08 11.20 21.90
C GLU A 1035 54.79 10.38 21.85
N ILE A 1036 54.54 9.57 22.89
CA ILE A 1036 53.25 8.93 23.16
C ILE A 1036 52.74 9.44 24.49
N VAL A 1037 51.52 9.95 24.51
CA VAL A 1037 50.82 10.42 25.72
C VAL A 1037 49.73 9.41 26.10
N PHE A 1038 49.71 9.01 27.36
CA PHE A 1038 48.76 8.07 27.94
C PHE A 1038 47.83 8.79 28.92
N ASN A 1039 46.57 8.96 28.53
CA ASN A 1039 45.54 9.67 29.31
C ASN A 1039 44.55 8.68 29.94
N VAL A 1040 44.58 8.51 31.26
CA VAL A 1040 43.59 7.67 31.95
C VAL A 1040 42.27 8.42 32.06
N LEU A 1041 41.19 7.88 31.48
CA LEU A 1041 39.90 8.57 31.40
C LEU A 1041 39.09 8.40 32.69
N LYS A 1042 38.43 9.47 33.13
CA LYS A 1042 37.47 9.44 34.24
C LYS A 1042 36.11 8.95 33.73
N GLN A 1043 35.40 8.13 34.50
CA GLN A 1043 34.02 7.75 34.17
C GLN A 1043 33.14 9.01 34.18
N GLY A 1044 32.71 9.47 32.99
CA GLY A 1044 31.87 10.65 32.82
C GLY A 1044 32.57 12.02 32.96
N GLY A 1045 33.90 12.08 32.93
CA GLY A 1045 34.67 13.34 33.00
C GLY A 1045 35.36 13.70 31.68
N ILE A 1046 35.56 15.00 31.43
CA ILE A 1046 36.19 15.56 30.21
C ILE A 1046 37.72 15.65 30.36
N GLU A 1047 38.24 15.80 31.58
CA GLU A 1047 39.67 15.78 31.87
C GLU A 1047 40.17 14.39 32.26
N PRO A 1048 41.39 14.00 31.84
CA PRO A 1048 41.98 12.74 32.26
C PRO A 1048 42.23 12.73 33.77
N ALA A 1049 41.99 11.59 34.41
CA ALA A 1049 42.33 11.37 35.81
C ALA A 1049 43.84 11.48 36.05
N TRP A 1050 44.63 11.16 35.02
CA TRP A 1050 46.09 11.24 35.00
C TRP A 1050 46.67 11.13 33.58
N THR A 1051 47.84 11.73 33.37
CA THR A 1051 48.57 11.72 32.11
C THR A 1051 50.02 11.26 32.32
N ASN A 1052 50.50 10.34 31.49
CA ASN A 1052 51.90 9.92 31.43
C ASN A 1052 52.42 10.00 29.99
N MET A 1053 53.74 9.93 29.82
CA MET A 1053 54.37 10.00 28.50
C MET A 1053 55.55 9.05 28.33
N ALA A 1054 55.76 8.62 27.08
CA ALA A 1054 56.98 7.98 26.61
C ALA A 1054 57.57 8.82 25.46
N LYS A 1055 58.88 9.04 25.46
CA LYS A 1055 59.56 9.85 24.44
C LYS A 1055 60.58 9.01 23.68
N ARG A 1056 60.72 9.25 22.38
CA ARG A 1056 61.71 8.59 21.51
C ARG A 1056 62.53 9.64 20.77
N MET A 1057 63.84 9.67 21.01
CA MET A 1057 64.77 10.57 20.32
C MET A 1057 65.96 9.77 19.77
N GLY A 1058 66.22 9.86 18.46
CA GLY A 1058 67.38 9.20 17.84
C GLY A 1058 67.41 7.66 17.98
N GLY A 1059 66.25 7.03 18.19
CA GLY A 1059 66.11 5.60 18.46
C GLY A 1059 66.24 5.21 19.93
N GLU A 1060 66.56 6.16 20.82
CA GLU A 1060 66.50 5.97 22.27
C GLU A 1060 65.09 6.28 22.78
N ILE A 1061 64.46 5.32 23.45
CA ILE A 1061 63.18 5.53 24.13
C ILE A 1061 63.40 5.78 25.62
N SER A 1062 62.70 6.76 26.19
CA SER A 1062 62.67 7.02 27.64
C SER A 1062 61.25 6.96 28.20
N PHE A 1063 61.18 6.45 29.43
CA PHE A 1063 59.94 6.30 30.18
C PHE A 1063 60.01 7.11 31.48
N ASP A 1064 58.99 7.92 31.73
CA ASP A 1064 58.75 8.53 33.04
C ASP A 1064 57.29 8.24 33.44
N PHE A 1065 57.07 7.03 33.95
CA PHE A 1065 55.74 6.56 34.33
C PHE A 1065 55.53 6.72 35.83
N ASN A 1066 54.68 7.67 36.21
CA ASN A 1066 54.21 7.82 37.58
C ASN A 1066 52.76 7.31 37.71
N THR A 1067 52.48 6.49 38.72
CA THR A 1067 51.13 5.95 38.98
C THR A 1067 50.60 6.20 40.39
N GLU A 1068 51.36 6.89 41.24
CA GLU A 1068 51.00 7.08 42.65
C GLU A 1068 49.76 7.97 42.81
N LEU A 1069 49.64 9.03 42.01
CA LEU A 1069 48.47 9.92 42.05
C LEU A 1069 47.19 9.23 41.58
N LEU A 1070 47.29 8.28 40.64
CA LEU A 1070 46.15 7.42 40.26
C LEU A 1070 45.74 6.51 41.41
N LYS A 1071 46.72 5.91 42.11
CA LYS A 1071 46.47 5.07 43.28
C LYS A 1071 45.78 5.86 44.40
N GLN A 1072 46.25 7.09 44.68
CA GLN A 1072 45.61 7.99 45.66
C GLN A 1072 44.17 8.37 45.27
N LYS A 1073 43.89 8.45 43.97
CA LYS A 1073 42.53 8.66 43.43
C LYS A 1073 41.68 7.38 43.38
N GLY A 1074 42.13 6.27 43.96
CA GLY A 1074 41.36 5.02 44.09
C GLY A 1074 41.47 4.05 42.91
N TYR A 1075 42.39 4.26 41.97
CA TYR A 1075 42.58 3.37 40.82
C TYR A 1075 43.52 2.20 41.16
N ASN A 1076 43.19 1.00 40.68
CA ASN A 1076 44.11 -0.14 40.74
C ASN A 1076 45.12 -0.08 39.58
N VAL A 1077 46.32 0.40 39.86
CA VAL A 1077 47.38 0.69 38.87
C VAL A 1077 48.42 -0.42 38.70
N LYS A 1078 48.26 -1.57 39.37
CA LYS A 1078 49.22 -2.67 39.29
C LYS A 1078 49.33 -3.19 37.85
N GLY A 1079 50.53 -3.13 37.28
CA GLY A 1079 50.82 -3.59 35.91
C GLY A 1079 50.56 -2.55 34.81
N LEU A 1080 50.03 -1.37 35.14
CA LEU A 1080 49.70 -0.35 34.15
C LEU A 1080 50.94 0.26 33.48
N GLY A 1081 52.02 0.49 34.25
CA GLY A 1081 53.30 0.93 33.69
C GLY A 1081 53.91 -0.07 32.71
N GLN A 1082 53.79 -1.38 32.99
CA GLN A 1082 54.21 -2.43 32.05
C GLN A 1082 53.35 -2.41 30.77
N LYS A 1083 52.04 -2.21 30.92
CA LYS A 1083 51.13 -2.10 29.77
C LYS A 1083 51.48 -0.90 28.87
N TRP A 1084 51.78 0.27 29.45
CA TRP A 1084 52.22 1.43 28.67
C TRP A 1084 53.58 1.23 28.00
N THR A 1085 54.51 0.54 28.67
CA THR A 1085 55.75 0.09 28.03
C THR A 1085 55.44 -0.78 26.81
N ASP A 1086 54.58 -1.79 26.96
CA ASP A 1086 54.24 -2.70 25.85
C ASP A 1086 53.51 -1.97 24.72
N ASP A 1087 52.61 -1.05 25.02
CA ASP A 1087 51.95 -0.20 24.02
C ASP A 1087 52.95 0.71 23.28
N ALA A 1088 53.95 1.29 23.97
CA ALA A 1088 54.98 2.09 23.32
C ALA A 1088 55.87 1.24 22.39
N PHE A 1089 56.18 0.01 22.80
CA PHE A 1089 56.91 -0.94 21.96
C PHE A 1089 56.06 -1.45 20.80
N GLU A 1090 54.74 -1.60 20.94
CA GLU A 1090 53.84 -1.91 19.82
C GLU A 1090 53.91 -0.82 18.74
N VAL A 1091 53.96 0.45 19.16
CA VAL A 1091 53.98 1.61 18.25
C VAL A 1091 55.35 1.85 17.60
N TRP A 1092 56.47 1.63 18.32
CA TRP A 1092 57.81 2.00 17.84
C TRP A 1092 58.81 0.85 17.71
N ASN A 1093 58.38 -0.42 17.77
CA ASN A 1093 59.24 -1.60 17.92
C ASN A 1093 60.56 -1.59 17.11
N ASP A 1094 60.44 -1.38 15.81
CA ASP A 1094 61.52 -1.40 14.82
C ASP A 1094 62.44 -0.16 14.91
N LYS A 1095 61.95 0.92 15.53
CA LYS A 1095 62.62 2.22 15.64
C LYS A 1095 63.40 2.40 16.94
N ILE A 1096 63.33 1.44 17.88
CA ILE A 1096 64.01 1.52 19.18
C ILE A 1096 65.36 0.78 19.11
N THR A 1097 66.46 1.50 19.34
CA THR A 1097 67.85 1.01 19.37
C THR A 1097 68.44 1.02 20.78
N SER A 1098 67.95 1.90 21.66
CA SER A 1098 68.26 1.91 23.10
C SER A 1098 67.05 2.30 23.96
N VAL A 1099 67.10 1.93 25.23
CA VAL A 1099 66.10 2.30 26.24
C VAL A 1099 66.82 2.98 27.40
N LYS A 1100 66.41 4.20 27.72
CA LYS A 1100 66.90 4.98 28.86
C LYS A 1100 65.84 5.07 29.95
N THR A 1101 66.25 4.86 31.19
CA THR A 1101 65.42 5.13 32.36
C THR A 1101 66.26 5.87 33.40
N GLU A 1102 65.59 6.77 34.12
CA GLU A 1102 66.17 7.53 35.22
C GLU A 1102 65.43 7.10 36.49
N TRP A 1103 66.19 6.66 37.48
CA TRP A 1103 65.68 6.21 38.75
C TRP A 1103 66.14 7.15 39.83
N THR A 1104 65.20 7.67 40.61
CA THR A 1104 65.49 8.67 41.64
C THR A 1104 64.59 8.49 42.86
N THR A 1105 64.97 9.12 43.95
CA THR A 1105 64.10 9.38 45.09
C THR A 1105 63.20 10.58 44.79
N ASN A 1106 61.88 10.39 44.90
CA ASN A 1106 60.92 11.46 44.71
C ASN A 1106 59.67 11.17 45.55
N PRO A 1107 59.18 12.12 46.37
CA PRO A 1107 57.98 11.93 47.19
C PRO A 1107 56.72 11.62 46.36
N TYR A 1108 56.72 11.91 45.05
CA TYR A 1108 55.65 11.57 44.14
C TYR A 1108 55.70 10.12 43.62
N TYR A 1109 56.73 9.33 43.94
CA TYR A 1109 56.75 7.89 43.68
C TYR A 1109 56.15 7.08 44.83
N PRO A 1110 55.62 5.87 44.57
CA PRO A 1110 55.13 4.98 45.62
C PRO A 1110 56.22 4.63 46.64
N GLY A 1111 56.15 5.21 47.84
CA GLY A 1111 57.14 5.00 48.90
C GLY A 1111 58.33 5.97 48.88
N GLY A 1112 58.28 7.05 48.09
CA GLY A 1112 59.29 8.10 48.07
C GLY A 1112 60.49 7.84 47.14
N GLU A 1113 60.51 6.72 46.43
CA GLU A 1113 61.57 6.33 45.49
C GLU A 1113 61.01 5.51 44.32
N SER A 1114 61.66 5.58 43.16
CA SER A 1114 61.27 4.74 42.03
C SER A 1114 61.58 3.27 42.30
N LEU A 1115 60.76 2.35 41.76
CA LEU A 1115 60.97 0.91 41.96
C LEU A 1115 62.36 0.46 41.49
N GLY A 1116 62.83 1.00 40.36
CA GLY A 1116 64.16 0.70 39.83
C GLY A 1116 65.28 1.19 40.76
N TYR A 1117 65.12 2.37 41.38
CA TYR A 1117 66.07 2.91 42.36
C TYR A 1117 66.23 1.95 43.53
N LYS A 1118 65.10 1.54 44.11
CA LYS A 1118 65.03 0.60 45.23
C LYS A 1118 65.65 -0.76 44.89
N GLU A 1119 65.24 -1.37 43.79
CA GLU A 1119 65.74 -2.68 43.35
C GLU A 1119 67.25 -2.65 43.07
N PHE A 1120 67.74 -1.56 42.48
CA PHE A 1120 69.15 -1.36 42.19
C PHE A 1120 69.97 -1.25 43.47
N TYR A 1121 69.63 -0.34 44.39
CA TYR A 1121 70.42 -0.12 45.61
C TYR A 1121 70.37 -1.30 46.58
N ASN A 1122 69.29 -2.08 46.61
CA ASN A 1122 69.24 -3.32 47.39
C ASN A 1122 70.38 -4.29 47.04
N VAL A 1123 70.73 -4.40 45.75
CA VAL A 1123 71.81 -5.28 45.29
C VAL A 1123 73.15 -4.55 45.23
N TYR A 1124 73.14 -3.26 44.87
CA TYR A 1124 74.36 -2.46 44.79
C TYR A 1124 75.02 -2.27 46.16
N ASN A 1125 74.25 -2.05 47.22
CA ASN A 1125 74.78 -1.89 48.58
C ASN A 1125 75.44 -3.17 49.10
N GLU A 1126 74.99 -4.35 48.65
CA GLU A 1126 75.57 -5.64 49.03
C GLU A 1126 76.78 -6.02 48.18
N THR A 1127 76.80 -5.65 46.90
CA THR A 1127 77.76 -6.18 45.91
C THR A 1127 78.77 -5.15 45.40
N GLY A 1128 78.49 -3.85 45.53
CA GLY A 1128 79.25 -2.75 44.93
C GLY A 1128 79.29 -2.75 43.39
N ASN A 1129 78.51 -3.63 42.74
CA ASN A 1129 78.56 -3.87 41.30
C ASN A 1129 77.29 -3.34 40.62
N ASP A 1130 77.45 -2.25 39.88
CA ASP A 1130 76.38 -1.53 39.17
C ASP A 1130 75.72 -2.39 38.08
N ILE A 1131 76.51 -3.15 37.32
CA ILE A 1131 75.99 -4.06 36.30
C ILE A 1131 75.14 -5.18 36.94
N GLN A 1132 75.62 -5.77 38.03
CA GLN A 1132 74.89 -6.81 38.75
C GLN A 1132 73.60 -6.27 39.37
N ALA A 1133 73.65 -5.06 39.94
CA ALA A 1133 72.51 -4.37 40.49
C ALA A 1133 71.46 -4.04 39.41
N THR A 1134 71.88 -3.52 38.25
CA THR A 1134 70.97 -3.30 37.11
C THR A 1134 70.34 -4.60 36.66
N LYS A 1135 71.10 -5.69 36.54
CA LYS A 1135 70.56 -7.00 36.12
C LYS A 1135 69.51 -7.57 37.06
N ALA A 1136 69.54 -7.18 38.35
CA ALA A 1136 68.57 -7.62 39.32
C ALA A 1136 67.21 -6.91 39.18
N THR A 1137 67.18 -5.73 38.57
CA THR A 1137 65.97 -4.92 38.43
C THR A 1137 64.94 -5.53 37.48
N THR A 1138 63.67 -5.24 37.75
CA THR A 1138 62.53 -5.60 36.90
C THR A 1138 62.67 -4.97 35.52
N PHE A 1139 63.17 -3.73 35.44
CA PHE A 1139 63.44 -3.05 34.18
C PHE A 1139 64.41 -3.83 33.28
N TYR A 1140 65.56 -4.27 33.79
CA TYR A 1140 66.50 -5.06 32.99
C TYR A 1140 65.89 -6.39 32.57
N LYS A 1141 65.19 -7.09 33.46
CA LYS A 1141 64.52 -8.36 33.12
C LYS A 1141 63.50 -8.18 31.99
N THR A 1142 62.70 -7.11 32.04
CA THR A 1142 61.76 -6.77 30.97
C THR A 1142 62.49 -6.43 29.68
N MET A 1143 63.48 -5.53 29.70
CA MET A 1143 64.13 -5.06 28.47
C MET A 1143 65.07 -6.10 27.84
N SER A 1144 65.74 -6.93 28.64
CA SER A 1144 66.57 -8.03 28.13
C SER A 1144 65.74 -9.08 27.38
N SER A 1145 64.50 -9.35 27.82
CA SER A 1145 63.56 -10.20 27.06
C SER A 1145 63.18 -9.62 25.70
N LYS A 1146 63.30 -8.29 25.54
CA LYS A 1146 63.09 -7.56 24.27
C LYS A 1146 64.40 -7.33 23.49
N GLY A 1147 65.49 -7.99 23.90
CA GLY A 1147 66.78 -7.99 23.20
C GLY A 1147 67.78 -6.91 23.64
N PHE A 1148 67.50 -6.11 24.67
CA PHE A 1148 68.40 -5.05 25.13
C PHE A 1148 69.34 -5.57 26.23
N LEU A 1149 70.54 -6.01 25.84
CA LEU A 1149 71.47 -6.73 26.71
C LEU A 1149 72.67 -5.91 27.16
N THR A 1150 73.04 -4.87 26.42
CA THR A 1150 74.21 -4.05 26.72
C THR A 1150 73.85 -2.97 27.72
N ILE A 1151 74.48 -2.98 28.90
CA ILE A 1151 74.19 -2.07 30.00
C ILE A 1151 75.20 -0.92 30.06
N LYS A 1152 74.70 0.30 30.19
CA LYS A 1152 75.45 1.46 30.69
C LYS A 1152 74.72 2.03 31.92
N VAL A 1153 75.45 2.24 33.01
CA VAL A 1153 74.92 2.83 34.25
C VAL A 1153 75.73 4.07 34.59
N ASP A 1154 75.05 5.18 34.87
CA ASP A 1154 75.65 6.38 35.45
C ASP A 1154 74.98 6.62 36.81
N ILE A 1155 75.75 6.56 37.90
CA ILE A 1155 75.26 6.75 39.29
C ILE A 1155 75.65 8.15 39.76
N TYR A 1156 74.67 8.90 40.27
CA TYR A 1156 74.87 10.23 40.85
C TYR A 1156 74.39 10.24 42.31
N PRO A 1157 75.27 9.87 43.27
CA PRO A 1157 74.89 9.77 44.69
C PRO A 1157 74.39 11.09 45.28
N GLU A 1158 75.03 12.21 44.89
CA GLU A 1158 74.70 13.57 45.33
C GLU A 1158 73.27 14.00 44.95
N LYS A 1159 72.69 13.36 43.92
CA LYS A 1159 71.34 13.64 43.41
C LYS A 1159 70.34 12.54 43.72
N GLU A 1160 70.78 11.50 44.43
CA GLU A 1160 70.02 10.27 44.64
C GLU A 1160 69.41 9.76 43.31
N GLU A 1161 70.25 9.68 42.27
CA GLU A 1161 69.82 9.39 40.90
C GLU A 1161 70.69 8.29 40.27
N VAL A 1162 70.06 7.38 39.52
CA VAL A 1162 70.70 6.33 38.73
C VAL A 1162 70.11 6.35 37.33
N ILE A 1163 70.95 6.61 36.34
CA ILE A 1163 70.56 6.54 34.93
C ILE A 1163 71.02 5.21 34.37
N VAL A 1164 70.08 4.43 33.82
CA VAL A 1164 70.36 3.18 33.13
C VAL A 1164 69.99 3.29 31.66
N ILE A 1165 70.95 2.96 30.80
CA ILE A 1165 70.73 2.85 29.35
C ILE A 1165 71.01 1.41 28.94
N LEU A 1166 70.01 0.77 28.32
CA LEU A 1166 70.12 -0.56 27.74
C LEU A 1166 70.11 -0.45 26.22
N LYS A 1167 71.06 -1.09 25.53
CA LYS A 1167 71.13 -1.13 24.07
C LYS A 1167 70.87 -2.54 23.56
N LYS A 1168 70.22 -2.64 22.39
CA LYS A 1168 70.05 -3.90 21.64
C LYS A 1168 71.39 -4.58 21.41
#